data_AF-A0A9W2ZCZ1-F1
#
_entry.id   AF-A0A9W2ZCZ1-F1
#
_cell.length_a   1.000
_cell.length_b   1.000
_cell.length_c   1.000
_cell.angle_alpha   90.00
_cell.angle_beta   90.00
_cell.angle_gamma   90.00
#
_symmetry.space_group_name_H-M   'P 1'
#
loop_
_entity.id
_entity.type
_entity.pdbx_description
1 polymer ?
#
loop_
_entity_poly.entity_id
_entity_poly.type
_entity_poly.pdbx_seq_one_letter_code
_entity_poly.pdbx_strand_id
1 'polypeptide(L)'
;MGLKLDNWYESYYLRLPWRRNLFLAFVVLTLLMTYAALRYINIADLRNPSLVYLTVLNQPVLYKERINTYHIQNIDKEATKEIDKTWVEVDKTWPSLQSTSITLGELQEKYNRCKSVSVRVNSECKLVHSNFSFVWKSHSKSAKTNVDDFNRMNLASSCCAYFYDELMRPAPSADLFSWEKDYLSSPYLQNLEDIAWANHSTISIESMKDGVYSLGSRIKLNIVLFNGRKEHRTLGGDKIEVWLVSKDLKAAIAADVTDNSDGTYTAVTLLPWSGSVKVNAAIAHHRELFRTMCYIQRVFKTTHSFVGNFISGTASEATPCSPFPSLPEYSQDEMCNFTAINGFPWFCGRPVKRDYLNCSHFVSVTKLNLPSYLPLTEAEEKLLNMTETQRPFLIPNNITIKVVPADASNAAKVLPPPQEKCNQRSLAMTFEERNSDGFFYKGKWRPLNCELPNVDLEFLLKCLSNTMMILVGDSNGRAQYTNIIKMVPCVEKIKMTSVAWHAPLRCENNTFNISIQFYPHKLPFYGSKEESLKNEVLYSEVTILDSIPNVGKYIVYIHNFLHMVPFHLSLSEHHLKLVRQAVKRVLARNPQVIIVYQSAHSAYDRTPMNKHKMGVFLLEMQKSLLKDLGERVMFVNTWPMTVAMANSEGHPQFSEMFTDLYFGSVCQRV
;
A
#
# COMPACT_ATOMS: atom_id res chain seq x y z
N MET A 1 -29.10 22.97 -5.56
CA MET A 1 -29.09 24.12 -4.65
C MET A 1 -29.52 23.62 -3.27
N GLY A 2 -28.66 23.69 -2.25
CA GLY A 2 -28.99 23.50 -0.83
C GLY A 2 -29.06 22.06 -0.27
N LEU A 3 -27.91 21.47 0.07
CA LEU A 3 -27.79 20.27 0.93
C LEU A 3 -28.13 20.62 2.38
N LYS A 4 -29.04 19.87 3.02
CA LYS A 4 -29.18 19.81 4.49
C LYS A 4 -28.50 18.54 4.99
N LEU A 5 -27.46 18.72 5.81
CA LEU A 5 -26.83 17.69 6.64
C LEU A 5 -27.54 17.71 8.01
N ASP A 6 -28.21 16.62 8.36
CA ASP A 6 -28.75 16.43 9.71
C ASP A 6 -27.64 15.96 10.66
N ASN A 7 -27.41 16.76 11.70
CA ASN A 7 -26.48 16.52 12.79
C ASN A 7 -27.08 15.56 13.82
N TRP A 8 -26.41 14.43 14.01
CA TRP A 8 -26.69 13.43 15.02
C TRP A 8 -25.86 13.74 16.29
N TYR A 9 -26.22 14.76 17.07
CA TYR A 9 -25.58 15.01 18.38
C TYR A 9 -26.47 15.71 19.44
N GLU A 10 -27.75 15.98 19.15
CA GLU A 10 -28.61 16.86 19.98
C GLU A 10 -29.75 16.15 20.75
N SER A 11 -29.68 14.84 21.03
CA SER A 11 -30.85 14.13 21.60
C SER A 11 -30.72 13.54 23.01
N TYR A 12 -29.71 13.88 23.83
CA TYR A 12 -29.60 13.25 25.16
C TYR A 12 -29.29 14.10 26.40
N TYR A 13 -29.19 15.45 26.33
CA TYR A 13 -28.75 16.21 27.52
C TYR A 13 -29.58 17.41 28.00
N LEU A 14 -30.73 17.74 27.40
CA LEU A 14 -31.48 18.93 27.80
C LEU A 14 -32.95 18.67 28.13
N ARG A 15 -33.19 18.01 29.27
CA ARG A 15 -34.43 18.15 30.03
C ARG A 15 -34.09 18.17 31.52
N LEU A 16 -33.93 19.36 32.10
CA LEU A 16 -34.28 19.74 33.49
C LEU A 16 -33.55 21.06 33.89
N PRO A 17 -34.26 22.12 34.33
CA PRO A 17 -33.70 23.48 34.53
C PRO A 17 -32.60 23.61 35.61
N TRP A 18 -32.58 22.71 36.60
CA TRP A 18 -31.72 22.82 37.78
C TRP A 18 -30.25 22.48 37.51
N ARG A 19 -29.95 21.73 36.44
CA ARG A 19 -28.57 21.34 36.08
C ARG A 19 -27.79 22.43 35.34
N ARG A 20 -28.49 23.41 34.76
CA ARG A 20 -27.87 24.55 34.05
C ARG A 20 -27.18 25.50 35.02
N ASN A 21 -27.76 25.70 36.21
CA ASN A 21 -27.18 26.53 37.28
C ASN A 21 -25.98 25.87 37.96
N LEU A 22 -26.00 24.53 38.10
CA LEU A 22 -24.84 23.76 38.61
C LEU A 22 -23.67 23.76 37.63
N PHE A 23 -23.94 23.67 36.33
CA PHE A 23 -22.89 23.75 35.31
C PHE A 23 -22.26 25.14 35.23
N LEU A 24 -23.08 26.20 35.28
CA LEU A 24 -22.60 27.59 35.35
C LEU A 24 -21.79 27.87 36.63
N ALA A 25 -22.24 27.39 37.79
CA ALA A 25 -21.49 27.51 39.04
C ALA A 25 -20.15 26.78 38.99
N PHE A 26 -20.10 25.58 38.39
CA PHE A 26 -18.87 24.81 38.23
C PHE A 26 -17.87 25.51 37.30
N VAL A 27 -18.32 26.06 36.18
CA VAL A 27 -17.48 26.81 35.24
C VAL A 27 -16.90 28.08 35.89
N VAL A 28 -17.70 28.82 36.66
CA VAL A 28 -17.25 30.03 37.37
C VAL A 28 -16.24 29.69 38.49
N LEU A 29 -16.47 28.62 39.25
CA LEU A 29 -15.53 28.17 40.28
C LEU A 29 -14.18 27.73 39.67
N THR A 30 -14.22 27.06 38.52
CA THR A 30 -13.02 26.60 37.82
C THR A 30 -12.21 27.79 37.30
N LEU A 31 -12.87 28.81 36.74
CA LEU A 31 -12.21 30.04 36.27
C LEU A 31 -11.60 30.85 37.42
N LEU A 32 -12.27 30.94 38.58
CA LEU A 32 -11.73 31.63 39.77
C LEU A 32 -10.53 30.88 40.37
N MET A 33 -10.57 29.55 40.41
CA MET A 33 -9.43 28.73 40.85
C MET A 33 -8.23 28.84 39.89
N THR A 34 -8.48 28.92 38.59
CA THR A 34 -7.43 29.10 37.57
C THR A 34 -6.82 30.50 37.65
N TYR A 35 -7.64 31.53 37.90
CA TYR A 35 -7.18 32.91 38.10
C TYR A 35 -6.38 33.07 39.41
N ALA A 36 -6.78 32.39 40.49
CA ALA A 36 -6.03 32.35 41.75
C ALA A 36 -4.70 31.60 41.61
N ALA A 37 -4.67 30.49 40.86
CA ALA A 37 -3.44 29.75 40.55
C ALA A 37 -2.45 30.58 39.71
N LEU A 38 -2.95 31.39 38.77
CA LEU A 38 -2.13 32.28 37.94
C LEU A 38 -1.57 33.48 38.70
N ARG A 39 -2.17 33.89 39.83
CA ARG A 39 -1.63 34.95 40.70
C ARG A 39 -0.58 34.49 41.70
N TYR A 40 -0.42 33.18 41.94
CA TYR A 40 0.51 32.62 42.90
C TYR A 40 1.83 32.12 42.31
N ILE A 41 2.01 32.22 40.98
CA ILE A 41 3.26 31.84 40.32
C ILE A 41 4.22 33.03 40.38
N ASN A 42 5.06 33.01 41.41
CA ASN A 42 6.17 33.93 41.60
C ASN A 42 7.30 33.58 40.60
N ILE A 43 7.87 34.61 39.99
CA ILE A 43 8.95 34.54 38.99
C ILE A 43 10.25 34.20 39.73
N ALA A 44 10.61 32.92 39.82
CA ALA A 44 11.97 32.41 40.03
C ALA A 44 11.98 30.88 40.13
N ASP A 45 11.89 30.17 39.00
CA ASP A 45 12.69 28.96 38.71
C ASP A 45 12.19 28.31 37.42
N LEU A 46 12.89 28.59 36.31
CA LEU A 46 12.75 27.86 35.04
C LEU A 46 14.15 27.36 34.63
N ARG A 47 14.55 26.24 35.21
CA ARG A 47 15.58 25.33 34.67
C ARG A 47 15.07 23.89 34.72
N ASN A 48 14.22 23.51 33.77
CA ASN A 48 14.18 22.16 33.19
C ASN A 48 13.06 22.06 32.12
N PRO A 49 13.33 21.68 30.86
CA PRO A 49 12.29 21.44 29.88
C PRO A 49 12.04 19.94 29.72
N SER A 50 10.95 19.45 30.32
CA SER A 50 10.32 18.20 29.88
C SER A 50 8.82 18.23 30.19
N LEU A 51 8.04 17.96 29.15
CA LEU A 51 6.59 17.76 29.03
C LEU A 51 5.73 18.87 28.37
N VAL A 52 5.49 18.64 27.07
CA VAL A 52 4.19 18.59 26.34
C VAL A 52 3.23 19.80 26.44
N TYR A 53 2.88 20.39 25.28
CA TYR A 53 1.48 20.64 24.91
C TYR A 53 1.27 20.80 23.39
N LEU A 54 0.26 20.09 22.88
CA LEU A 54 -0.57 20.46 21.71
C LEU A 54 -1.14 21.89 21.96
N THR A 55 -1.38 22.80 21.02
CA THR A 55 -2.05 22.72 19.73
C THR A 55 -1.92 24.12 19.12
N VAL A 56 -1.37 24.29 17.91
CA VAL A 56 -1.66 25.44 17.03
C VAL A 56 -1.70 24.91 15.59
N LEU A 57 -2.91 24.68 15.10
CA LEU A 57 -3.24 24.66 13.68
C LEU A 57 -3.20 26.12 13.18
N ASN A 58 -2.73 26.29 11.93
CA ASN A 58 -2.60 27.54 11.17
C ASN A 58 -1.53 28.52 11.66
N GLN A 59 -0.33 28.44 11.08
CA GLN A 59 0.30 29.53 10.32
C GLN A 59 1.39 28.97 9.37
N PRO A 60 1.39 29.32 8.07
CA PRO A 60 2.55 29.18 7.21
C PRO A 60 3.55 30.27 7.57
N VAL A 61 4.84 30.06 7.26
CA VAL A 61 5.95 31.00 7.48
C VAL A 61 6.54 30.94 8.89
N LEU A 62 7.60 30.14 9.05
CA LEU A 62 8.84 30.46 9.77
C LEU A 62 9.80 29.25 9.62
N TYR A 63 10.28 29.01 8.41
CA TYR A 63 11.47 28.18 8.15
C TYR A 63 12.33 28.81 7.05
N LYS A 64 12.50 30.13 7.13
CA LYS A 64 13.29 30.93 6.18
C LYS A 64 14.68 31.33 6.70
N GLU A 65 15.07 30.87 7.89
CA GLU A 65 16.35 31.18 8.50
C GLU A 65 17.04 29.92 9.04
N ARG A 66 17.44 29.02 8.14
CA ARG A 66 18.58 28.08 8.32
C ARG A 66 18.99 27.30 7.06
N ILE A 67 18.74 27.86 5.86
CA ILE A 67 19.23 27.33 4.57
C ILE A 67 20.22 28.30 3.89
N ASN A 68 20.49 29.47 4.48
CA ASN A 68 21.54 30.37 4.00
C ASN A 68 22.87 30.09 4.68
N THR A 69 23.63 29.11 4.16
CA THR A 69 25.12 29.07 4.04
C THR A 69 25.60 27.65 3.72
N TYR A 70 25.21 27.11 2.57
CA TYR A 70 26.11 26.19 1.86
C TYR A 70 26.85 27.00 0.81
N HIS A 71 28.11 27.32 1.10
CA HIS A 71 29.04 27.89 0.15
C HIS A 71 29.24 26.91 -1.02
N ILE A 72 28.39 27.00 -2.03
CA ILE A 72 28.74 26.67 -3.42
C ILE A 72 29.44 27.93 -3.98
N GLN A 73 30.59 28.27 -3.41
CA GLN A 73 31.47 29.32 -3.93
C GLN A 73 32.84 28.68 -4.13
N ASN A 74 32.95 28.02 -5.28
CA ASN A 74 34.16 27.71 -6.06
C ASN A 74 33.81 26.52 -6.96
N ILE A 75 33.02 26.79 -8.00
CA ILE A 75 32.94 25.92 -9.17
C ILE A 75 33.64 26.69 -10.28
N ASP A 76 34.67 26.05 -10.81
CA ASP A 76 35.55 26.58 -11.85
C ASP A 76 34.76 26.97 -13.11
N LYS A 77 35.19 28.03 -13.77
CA LYS A 77 34.46 28.72 -14.86
C LYS A 77 34.55 28.01 -16.23
N GLU A 78 34.81 26.70 -16.27
CA GLU A 78 34.91 25.94 -17.52
C GLU A 78 33.79 24.92 -17.77
N ALA A 79 32.80 24.78 -16.87
CA ALA A 79 31.70 23.80 -17.06
C ALA A 79 30.42 24.35 -17.74
N THR A 80 30.45 25.55 -18.35
CA THR A 80 29.25 26.18 -18.95
C THR A 80 29.12 26.04 -20.46
N LYS A 81 29.70 24.99 -21.05
CA LYS A 81 29.45 24.62 -22.45
C LYS A 81 29.29 23.10 -22.58
N GLU A 82 28.12 22.56 -22.19
CA GLU A 82 27.52 21.32 -22.75
C GLU A 82 26.32 20.85 -21.91
N ILE A 83 25.15 21.51 -22.01
CA ILE A 83 23.90 20.91 -21.46
C ILE A 83 22.72 21.13 -22.42
N ASP A 84 22.96 20.99 -23.72
CA ASP A 84 21.89 20.94 -24.72
C ASP A 84 22.16 19.90 -25.83
N LYS A 85 23.07 18.94 -25.59
CA LYS A 85 23.51 17.92 -26.57
C LYS A 85 23.20 16.46 -26.20
N THR A 86 22.44 16.16 -25.13
CA THR A 86 22.30 14.79 -24.62
C THR A 86 21.07 14.00 -25.09
N TRP A 87 20.26 14.53 -26.00
CA TRP A 87 19.37 13.66 -26.79
C TRP A 87 20.17 13.10 -27.96
N VAL A 88 21.18 12.27 -27.69
CA VAL A 88 21.88 11.52 -28.74
C VAL A 88 20.82 10.78 -29.53
N GLU A 89 20.74 11.02 -30.85
CA GLU A 89 19.73 10.49 -31.78
C GLU A 89 19.22 9.10 -31.37
N VAL A 90 18.08 9.09 -30.68
CA VAL A 90 17.53 7.86 -30.08
C VAL A 90 16.74 7.14 -31.15
N ASP A 91 17.43 6.21 -31.78
CA ASP A 91 16.83 5.11 -32.53
C ASP A 91 15.94 4.27 -31.60
N LYS A 92 14.97 3.51 -32.14
CA LYS A 92 13.96 2.69 -31.46
C LYS A 92 14.53 1.52 -30.61
N THR A 93 15.79 1.62 -30.20
CA THR A 93 16.61 0.56 -29.59
C THR A 93 16.59 0.57 -28.06
N TRP A 94 16.00 1.58 -27.39
CA TRP A 94 15.93 1.63 -25.93
C TRP A 94 15.11 0.45 -25.38
N PRO A 95 15.70 -0.46 -24.58
CA PRO A 95 14.99 -1.63 -24.07
C PRO A 95 13.70 -1.31 -23.29
N SER A 96 13.69 -0.19 -22.56
CA SER A 96 12.49 0.25 -21.83
C SER A 96 11.31 0.62 -22.74
N LEU A 97 11.57 1.02 -23.99
CA LEU A 97 10.57 1.41 -24.99
C LEU A 97 10.14 0.27 -25.92
N GLN A 98 10.95 -0.78 -26.04
CA GLN A 98 10.69 -1.90 -26.94
C GLN A 98 9.30 -2.53 -26.70
N SER A 99 8.57 -2.77 -27.78
CA SER A 99 7.22 -3.36 -27.79
C SER A 99 6.15 -2.54 -27.05
N THR A 100 6.38 -1.24 -26.82
CA THR A 100 5.40 -0.30 -26.27
C THR A 100 5.02 0.77 -27.30
N SER A 101 3.94 1.53 -27.04
CA SER A 101 3.65 2.77 -27.79
C SER A 101 4.35 4.01 -27.21
N ILE A 102 5.16 3.85 -26.15
CA ILE A 102 5.92 4.96 -25.56
C ILE A 102 6.98 5.39 -26.56
N THR A 103 6.96 6.66 -26.94
CA THR A 103 7.94 7.24 -27.87
C THR A 103 8.96 8.09 -27.14
N LEU A 104 10.13 8.33 -27.76
CA LEU A 104 11.06 9.32 -27.25
C LEU A 104 10.42 10.72 -27.16
N GLY A 105 9.59 11.07 -28.14
CA GLY A 105 8.86 12.34 -28.15
C GLY A 105 7.98 12.50 -26.91
N GLU A 106 7.25 11.45 -26.51
CA GLU A 106 6.47 11.43 -25.27
C GLU A 106 7.36 11.65 -24.04
N LEU A 107 8.49 10.94 -23.94
CA LEU A 107 9.43 11.10 -22.82
C LEU A 107 9.95 12.54 -22.72
N GLN A 108 10.37 13.10 -23.86
CA GLN A 108 10.94 14.44 -23.94
C GLN A 108 9.91 15.51 -23.60
N GLU A 109 8.70 15.40 -24.13
CA GLU A 109 7.60 16.30 -23.83
C GLU A 109 7.30 16.32 -22.33
N LYS A 110 7.07 15.14 -21.75
CA LYS A 110 6.72 14.97 -20.33
C LYS A 110 7.85 15.45 -19.41
N TYR A 111 9.10 15.16 -19.75
CA TYR A 111 10.26 15.62 -18.98
C TYR A 111 10.46 17.13 -19.06
N ASN A 112 10.43 17.71 -20.25
CA ASN A 112 10.60 19.15 -20.44
C ASN A 112 9.52 19.95 -19.70
N ARG A 113 8.27 19.45 -19.74
CA ARG A 113 7.17 20.00 -18.93
C ARG A 113 7.51 19.93 -17.44
N CYS A 114 7.91 18.77 -16.94
CA CYS A 114 8.24 18.55 -15.52
C CYS A 114 9.36 19.49 -15.03
N LYS A 115 10.45 19.61 -15.80
CA LYS A 115 11.57 20.54 -15.57
C LYS A 115 11.11 22.00 -15.57
N SER A 116 10.28 22.39 -16.53
CA SER A 116 9.77 23.77 -16.62
C SER A 116 8.90 24.12 -15.40
N VAL A 117 7.99 23.22 -15.02
CA VAL A 117 7.12 23.38 -13.86
C VAL A 117 7.92 23.43 -12.57
N SER A 118 8.90 22.53 -12.38
CA SER A 118 9.72 22.49 -11.16
C SER A 118 10.55 23.77 -10.99
N VAL A 119 11.17 24.29 -12.04
CA VAL A 119 11.93 25.55 -12.03
C VAL A 119 11.05 26.77 -11.75
N ARG A 120 9.83 26.78 -12.30
CA ARG A 120 8.88 27.88 -12.06
C ARG A 120 8.42 27.93 -10.60
N VAL A 121 8.27 26.77 -9.96
CA VAL A 121 7.81 26.71 -8.55
C VAL A 121 8.97 26.84 -7.57
N ASN A 122 10.15 26.30 -7.89
CA ASN A 122 11.36 26.43 -7.09
C ASN A 122 12.55 26.83 -7.96
N SER A 123 13.03 28.06 -7.79
CA SER A 123 14.15 28.59 -8.58
C SER A 123 15.47 27.84 -8.35
N GLU A 124 15.64 27.15 -7.22
CA GLU A 124 16.81 26.29 -6.95
C GLU A 124 16.91 25.13 -7.94
N CYS A 125 15.78 24.67 -8.50
CA CYS A 125 15.77 23.62 -9.50
C CYS A 125 16.53 24.00 -10.78
N LYS A 126 16.70 25.30 -11.06
CA LYS A 126 17.55 25.74 -12.17
C LYS A 126 19.00 25.29 -11.98
N LEU A 127 19.52 25.36 -10.75
CA LEU A 127 20.88 24.94 -10.43
C LEU A 127 21.00 23.42 -10.45
N VAL A 128 19.98 22.70 -9.96
CA VAL A 128 19.92 21.23 -10.01
C VAL A 128 20.03 20.73 -11.45
N HIS A 129 19.21 21.26 -12.36
CA HIS A 129 19.24 20.87 -13.77
C HIS A 129 20.52 21.29 -14.50
N SER A 130 21.22 22.31 -14.01
CA SER A 130 22.50 22.75 -14.58
C SER A 130 23.70 21.98 -14.02
N ASN A 131 23.53 21.24 -12.92
CA ASN A 131 24.62 20.52 -12.23
C ASN A 131 24.16 19.12 -11.78
N PHE A 132 23.59 18.35 -12.71
CA PHE A 132 22.95 17.08 -12.39
C PHE A 132 23.90 16.08 -11.71
N SER A 133 25.12 15.92 -12.21
CA SER A 133 26.14 15.06 -11.60
C SER A 133 26.50 15.47 -10.18
N PHE A 134 26.39 16.77 -9.88
CA PHE A 134 26.66 17.30 -8.55
C PHE A 134 25.58 16.93 -7.53
N VAL A 135 24.38 16.49 -7.94
CA VAL A 135 23.27 16.23 -7.00
C VAL A 135 23.09 14.77 -6.60
N TRP A 136 23.69 13.81 -7.32
CA TRP A 136 23.57 12.37 -7.03
C TRP A 136 24.83 11.70 -6.48
N LYS A 137 26.01 12.31 -6.67
CA LYS A 137 27.30 11.88 -6.09
C LYS A 137 27.78 12.89 -5.04
N SER A 138 28.44 12.45 -3.97
CA SER A 138 29.04 13.39 -3.02
C SER A 138 30.24 14.10 -3.64
N HIS A 139 30.45 15.36 -3.29
CA HIS A 139 31.57 16.18 -3.78
C HIS A 139 32.25 16.99 -2.66
N SER A 140 31.71 16.91 -1.45
CA SER A 140 32.23 17.66 -0.31
C SER A 140 33.51 17.03 0.20
N LYS A 141 34.50 17.89 0.51
CA LYS A 141 35.75 17.51 1.16
C LYS A 141 35.58 17.21 2.66
N SER A 142 34.42 17.53 3.24
CA SER A 142 34.09 17.16 4.62
C SER A 142 34.09 15.64 4.76
N ALA A 143 34.60 15.12 5.88
CA ALA A 143 34.60 13.69 6.12
C ALA A 143 33.18 13.12 6.31
N LYS A 144 32.26 13.90 6.90
CA LYS A 144 30.88 13.48 7.20
C LYS A 144 29.88 14.31 6.42
N THR A 145 29.16 13.69 5.49
CA THR A 145 28.27 14.38 4.54
C THR A 145 26.92 13.70 4.32
N ASN A 146 26.64 12.55 4.95
CA ASN A 146 25.45 11.76 4.65
C ASN A 146 24.12 12.55 4.75
N VAL A 147 24.00 13.47 5.71
CA VAL A 147 22.81 14.35 5.85
C VAL A 147 22.72 15.34 4.69
N ASP A 148 23.82 15.97 4.31
CA ASP A 148 23.88 16.94 3.22
C ASP A 148 23.63 16.28 1.87
N ASP A 149 24.18 15.07 1.68
CA ASP A 149 23.96 14.24 0.51
C ASP A 149 22.47 13.85 0.38
N PHE A 150 21.84 13.43 1.49
CA PHE A 150 20.40 13.15 1.52
C PHE A 150 19.55 14.37 1.17
N ASN A 151 19.86 15.54 1.74
CA ASN A 151 19.13 16.77 1.46
C ASN A 151 19.27 17.20 -0.01
N ARG A 152 20.46 17.05 -0.57
CA ARG A 152 20.75 17.34 -1.98
C ARG A 152 20.01 16.40 -2.93
N MET A 153 19.99 15.10 -2.65
CA MET A 153 19.19 14.13 -3.43
C MET A 153 17.69 14.33 -3.27
N ASN A 154 17.20 14.77 -2.11
CA ASN A 154 15.80 15.19 -1.95
C ASN A 154 15.45 16.41 -2.81
N LEU A 155 16.34 17.39 -2.85
CA LEU A 155 16.17 18.55 -3.73
C LEU A 155 16.11 18.09 -5.19
N ALA A 156 17.04 17.22 -5.62
CA ALA A 156 17.03 16.61 -6.96
C ALA A 156 15.68 15.92 -7.27
N SER A 157 15.21 15.10 -6.34
CA SER A 157 13.93 14.40 -6.41
C SER A 157 12.75 15.36 -6.63
N SER A 158 12.67 16.43 -5.83
CA SER A 158 11.61 17.44 -5.92
C SER A 158 11.69 18.31 -7.17
N CYS A 159 12.88 18.42 -7.78
CA CYS A 159 13.12 19.15 -9.01
C CYS A 159 12.87 18.34 -10.28
N CYS A 160 12.39 17.10 -10.18
CA CYS A 160 12.23 16.21 -11.32
C CYS A 160 13.56 15.86 -12.02
N ALA A 161 14.67 15.87 -11.27
CA ALA A 161 16.00 15.59 -11.79
C ALA A 161 16.27 14.07 -11.78
N TYR A 162 15.48 13.32 -12.55
CA TYR A 162 15.61 11.87 -12.72
C TYR A 162 16.08 11.44 -14.13
N PHE A 163 16.31 12.40 -15.02
CA PHE A 163 16.58 12.12 -16.43
C PHE A 163 18.06 11.82 -16.66
N TYR A 164 18.38 10.53 -16.67
CA TYR A 164 19.72 10.02 -16.96
C TYR A 164 19.62 8.64 -17.63
N ASP A 165 20.47 8.40 -18.64
CA ASP A 165 20.42 7.21 -19.48
C ASP A 165 20.55 5.93 -18.63
N GLU A 166 21.44 5.92 -17.64
CA GLU A 166 21.72 4.81 -16.75
C GLU A 166 20.50 4.42 -15.92
N LEU A 167 19.62 5.37 -15.60
CA LEU A 167 18.37 5.10 -14.89
C LEU A 167 17.25 4.67 -15.84
N MET A 168 17.05 5.35 -16.98
CA MET A 168 15.84 5.18 -17.80
C MET A 168 15.98 4.17 -18.94
N ARG A 169 17.17 4.05 -19.52
CA ARG A 169 17.43 3.21 -20.70
C ARG A 169 17.26 1.71 -20.42
N PRO A 170 17.76 1.14 -19.30
CA PRO A 170 17.55 -0.27 -19.01
C PRO A 170 16.07 -0.58 -18.80
N ALA A 171 15.60 -1.71 -19.30
CA ALA A 171 14.28 -2.21 -18.97
C ALA A 171 14.29 -2.88 -17.58
N PRO A 172 13.22 -2.73 -16.77
CA PRO A 172 13.09 -3.46 -15.49
C PRO A 172 12.86 -4.97 -15.67
N SER A 173 12.54 -5.42 -16.88
CA SER A 173 12.42 -6.81 -17.30
C SER A 173 12.65 -6.92 -18.82
N ALA A 174 13.16 -8.06 -19.28
CA ALA A 174 13.34 -8.33 -20.71
C ALA A 174 11.99 -8.27 -21.44
N ASP A 175 10.99 -8.96 -20.90
CA ASP A 175 9.65 -9.04 -21.46
C ASP A 175 8.66 -8.14 -20.71
N LEU A 176 7.65 -7.66 -21.42
CA LEU A 176 6.48 -6.98 -20.84
C LEU A 176 5.51 -8.01 -20.27
N PHE A 177 4.89 -7.71 -19.13
CA PHE A 177 3.70 -8.47 -18.74
C PHE A 177 2.56 -8.26 -19.75
N SER A 178 1.65 -9.21 -19.86
CA SER A 178 0.52 -9.13 -20.80
C SER A 178 -0.33 -7.88 -20.55
N TRP A 179 -0.63 -7.57 -19.28
CA TRP A 179 -1.35 -6.35 -18.90
C TRP A 179 -0.56 -5.08 -19.22
N GLU A 180 0.76 -5.07 -19.01
CA GLU A 180 1.58 -3.92 -19.37
C GLU A 180 1.56 -3.67 -20.87
N LYS A 181 1.67 -4.73 -21.67
CA LYS A 181 1.57 -4.63 -23.12
C LYS A 181 0.22 -4.06 -23.55
N ASP A 182 -0.87 -4.51 -22.95
CA ASP A 182 -2.22 -4.02 -23.25
C ASP A 182 -2.35 -2.53 -22.94
N TYR A 183 -2.08 -2.11 -21.69
CA TYR A 183 -2.16 -0.70 -21.34
C TYR A 183 -1.17 0.12 -22.18
N LEU A 184 0.11 -0.23 -22.20
CA LEU A 184 1.15 0.51 -22.93
C LEU A 184 0.98 0.51 -24.47
N SER A 185 0.02 -0.23 -25.03
CA SER A 185 -0.36 -0.11 -26.45
C SER A 185 -1.26 1.10 -26.74
N SER A 186 -1.96 1.62 -25.72
CA SER A 186 -2.84 2.78 -25.84
C SER A 186 -2.05 4.09 -25.90
N PRO A 187 -2.57 5.17 -26.49
CA PRO A 187 -1.95 6.49 -26.34
C PRO A 187 -1.94 6.95 -24.88
N TYR A 188 -1.01 7.84 -24.53
CA TYR A 188 -0.99 8.48 -23.21
C TYR A 188 -2.11 9.52 -23.10
N LEU A 189 -2.55 9.81 -21.87
CA LEU A 189 -3.73 10.64 -21.63
C LEU A 189 -3.43 12.11 -21.92
N GLN A 190 -4.21 12.72 -22.82
CA GLN A 190 -4.10 14.12 -23.21
C GLN A 190 -5.22 15.00 -22.65
N ASN A 191 -6.45 14.48 -22.59
CA ASN A 191 -7.59 15.20 -22.07
C ASN A 191 -8.33 14.37 -21.02
N LEU A 192 -8.58 14.97 -19.86
CA LEU A 192 -9.27 14.32 -18.75
C LEU A 192 -10.71 13.92 -19.11
N GLU A 193 -11.36 14.61 -20.05
CA GLU A 193 -12.69 14.25 -20.56
C GLU A 193 -12.72 12.88 -21.26
N ASP A 194 -11.55 12.33 -21.62
CA ASP A 194 -11.46 11.03 -22.26
C ASP A 194 -11.57 9.87 -21.28
N ILE A 195 -11.40 10.06 -19.97
CA ILE A 195 -11.49 8.95 -19.00
C ILE A 195 -12.95 8.52 -18.79
N ALA A 196 -13.17 7.31 -18.24
CA ALA A 196 -14.51 6.91 -17.80
C ALA A 196 -15.01 7.82 -16.66
N TRP A 197 -16.21 8.39 -16.82
CA TRP A 197 -16.80 9.35 -15.91
C TRP A 197 -17.96 8.72 -15.14
N ALA A 198 -17.78 8.52 -13.83
CA ALA A 198 -18.74 7.79 -13.01
C ALA A 198 -20.16 8.40 -13.04
N ASN A 199 -20.28 9.73 -13.06
CA ASN A 199 -21.57 10.42 -13.09
C ASN A 199 -22.33 10.28 -14.42
N HIS A 200 -21.65 9.91 -15.52
CA HIS A 200 -22.29 9.64 -16.81
C HIS A 200 -22.52 8.14 -17.02
N SER A 201 -21.83 7.31 -16.26
CA SER A 201 -21.90 5.86 -16.33
C SER A 201 -23.18 5.33 -15.69
N THR A 202 -23.61 4.13 -16.10
CA THR A 202 -24.88 3.54 -15.64
C THR A 202 -24.68 2.11 -15.16
N ILE A 203 -25.60 1.67 -14.30
CA ILE A 203 -25.73 0.28 -13.86
C ILE A 203 -27.20 -0.12 -13.89
N SER A 204 -27.49 -1.35 -14.32
CA SER A 204 -28.83 -1.91 -14.42
C SER A 204 -28.84 -3.40 -14.07
N ILE A 205 -30.01 -3.94 -13.71
CA ILE A 205 -30.19 -5.39 -13.50
C ILE A 205 -30.71 -6.01 -14.81
N GLU A 206 -30.09 -7.09 -15.28
CA GLU A 206 -30.40 -7.69 -16.60
C GLU A 206 -31.80 -8.28 -16.70
N SER A 207 -32.40 -8.71 -15.59
CA SER A 207 -33.74 -9.31 -15.59
C SER A 207 -34.48 -8.96 -14.31
N MET A 208 -34.90 -7.69 -14.20
CA MET A 208 -35.63 -7.21 -13.03
C MET A 208 -37.03 -7.83 -12.96
N LYS A 209 -37.20 -8.93 -12.20
CA LYS A 209 -38.52 -9.45 -11.79
C LYS A 209 -39.02 -8.63 -10.60
N ASP A 210 -39.84 -7.61 -10.83
CA ASP A 210 -40.54 -6.76 -9.84
C ASP A 210 -39.68 -6.19 -8.68
N GLY A 211 -38.35 -6.28 -8.75
CA GLY A 211 -37.43 -5.95 -7.66
C GLY A 211 -37.44 -6.94 -6.48
N VAL A 212 -38.15 -8.07 -6.58
CA VAL A 212 -38.30 -9.06 -5.50
C VAL A 212 -37.58 -10.36 -5.87
N TYR A 213 -36.69 -10.81 -4.97
CA TYR A 213 -35.87 -12.00 -5.19
C TYR A 213 -35.94 -12.92 -3.97
N SER A 214 -35.88 -14.23 -4.21
CA SER A 214 -35.76 -15.21 -3.13
C SER A 214 -34.34 -15.20 -2.55
N LEU A 215 -34.22 -15.46 -1.25
CA LEU A 215 -32.94 -15.69 -0.56
C LEU A 215 -32.12 -16.75 -1.31
N GLY A 216 -30.84 -16.47 -1.54
CA GLY A 216 -29.94 -17.34 -2.30
C GLY A 216 -29.99 -17.16 -3.83
N SER A 217 -30.88 -16.31 -4.35
CA SER A 217 -30.89 -16.00 -5.80
C SER A 217 -29.56 -15.37 -6.24
N ARG A 218 -29.14 -15.70 -7.46
CA ARG A 218 -28.06 -14.98 -8.15
C ARG A 218 -28.64 -13.83 -8.96
N ILE A 219 -27.94 -12.70 -8.96
CA ILE A 219 -28.26 -11.55 -9.80
C ILE A 219 -27.12 -11.25 -10.77
N LYS A 220 -27.47 -10.67 -11.91
CA LYS A 220 -26.55 -10.17 -12.93
C LYS A 220 -26.83 -8.69 -13.18
N LEU A 221 -25.78 -7.89 -13.10
CA LEU A 221 -25.79 -6.45 -13.24
C LEU A 221 -24.96 -6.06 -14.47
N ASN A 222 -25.48 -5.15 -15.28
CA ASN A 222 -24.82 -4.62 -16.47
C ASN A 222 -24.39 -3.18 -16.18
N ILE A 223 -23.10 -2.91 -16.34
CA ILE A 223 -22.49 -1.60 -16.15
C ILE A 223 -22.03 -1.09 -17.51
N VAL A 224 -22.35 0.16 -17.83
CA VAL A 224 -21.97 0.81 -19.08
C VAL A 224 -21.23 2.10 -18.74
N LEU A 225 -19.99 2.21 -19.19
CA LEU A 225 -19.16 3.39 -18.92
C LEU A 225 -19.29 4.43 -20.03
N PHE A 226 -19.36 5.69 -19.62
CA PHE A 226 -19.36 6.86 -20.50
C PHE A 226 -18.24 7.81 -20.11
N ASN A 227 -17.65 8.52 -21.07
CA ASN A 227 -16.60 9.50 -20.79
C ASN A 227 -17.17 10.85 -20.32
N GLY A 228 -16.30 11.84 -20.09
CA GLY A 228 -16.70 13.19 -19.68
C GLY A 228 -17.57 13.91 -20.72
N ARG A 229 -17.45 13.54 -22.00
CA ARG A 229 -18.30 14.02 -23.11
C ARG A 229 -19.61 13.24 -23.28
N LYS A 230 -19.92 12.29 -22.38
CA LYS A 230 -21.07 11.38 -22.44
C LYS A 230 -21.07 10.46 -23.65
N GLU A 231 -19.89 10.17 -24.20
CA GLU A 231 -19.71 9.20 -25.26
C GLU A 231 -19.48 7.82 -24.63
N HIS A 232 -20.04 6.78 -25.25
CA HIS A 232 -19.85 5.41 -24.81
C HIS A 232 -18.36 5.04 -24.90
N ARG A 233 -17.82 4.46 -23.84
CA ARG A 233 -16.44 3.95 -23.83
C ARG A 233 -16.35 2.78 -24.80
N THR A 234 -15.31 2.72 -25.64
CA THR A 234 -15.16 1.65 -26.65
C THR A 234 -14.17 0.58 -26.25
N LEU A 235 -13.50 0.74 -25.10
CA LEU A 235 -12.49 -0.19 -24.61
C LEU A 235 -12.71 -0.44 -23.11
N GLY A 236 -12.40 -1.66 -22.68
CA GLY A 236 -12.38 -2.08 -21.26
C GLY A 236 -11.12 -1.60 -20.50
N GLY A 237 -10.70 -2.35 -19.49
CA GLY A 237 -9.47 -2.15 -18.72
C GLY A 237 -9.63 -1.26 -17.48
N ASP A 238 -10.82 -0.73 -17.21
CA ASP A 238 -11.10 -0.06 -15.95
C ASP A 238 -11.35 -1.10 -14.86
N LYS A 239 -10.84 -0.87 -13.64
CA LYS A 239 -11.17 -1.70 -12.50
C LYS A 239 -12.52 -1.25 -11.92
N ILE A 240 -13.56 -2.03 -12.19
CA ILE A 240 -14.89 -1.84 -11.62
C ILE A 240 -15.06 -2.72 -10.39
N GLU A 241 -15.65 -2.15 -9.34
CA GLU A 241 -16.02 -2.85 -8.12
C GLU A 241 -17.51 -2.66 -7.86
N VAL A 242 -18.19 -3.75 -7.52
CA VAL A 242 -19.63 -3.78 -7.22
C VAL A 242 -19.83 -4.51 -5.91
N TRP A 243 -20.63 -3.93 -5.02
CA TRP A 243 -20.96 -4.54 -3.74
C TRP A 243 -22.40 -4.23 -3.32
N LEU A 244 -22.99 -5.18 -2.61
CA LEU A 244 -24.35 -5.10 -2.08
C LEU A 244 -24.28 -4.95 -0.57
N VAL A 245 -25.18 -4.16 0.00
CA VAL A 245 -25.14 -3.81 1.43
C VAL A 245 -26.54 -3.66 2.03
N SER A 246 -26.68 -4.10 3.28
CA SER A 246 -27.76 -3.73 4.18
C SER A 246 -27.18 -3.20 5.50
N LYS A 247 -27.33 -1.89 5.72
CA LYS A 247 -26.74 -1.20 6.88
C LYS A 247 -27.24 -1.74 8.22
N ASP A 248 -28.55 -1.95 8.35
CA ASP A 248 -29.18 -2.41 9.59
C ASP A 248 -28.72 -3.80 10.01
N LEU A 249 -28.38 -4.65 9.03
CA LEU A 249 -27.87 -6.00 9.26
C LEU A 249 -26.35 -6.04 9.38
N LYS A 250 -25.65 -4.91 9.19
CA LYS A 250 -24.19 -4.86 8.99
C LYS A 250 -23.74 -5.95 8.02
N ALA A 251 -24.47 -6.06 6.91
CA ALA A 251 -24.28 -7.11 5.92
C ALA A 251 -23.78 -6.52 4.60
N ALA A 252 -22.83 -7.21 3.99
CA ALA A 252 -22.25 -6.79 2.72
C ALA A 252 -21.67 -7.97 1.93
N ILE A 253 -21.75 -7.94 0.61
CA ILE A 253 -21.15 -8.94 -0.30
C ILE A 253 -20.56 -8.23 -1.51
N ALA A 254 -19.40 -8.69 -1.99
CA ALA A 254 -18.80 -8.23 -3.23
C ALA A 254 -19.31 -9.05 -4.43
N ALA A 255 -19.30 -8.46 -5.62
CA ALA A 255 -19.63 -9.16 -6.86
C ALA A 255 -18.35 -9.54 -7.64
N ASP A 256 -18.46 -10.62 -8.39
CA ASP A 256 -17.49 -10.96 -9.42
C ASP A 256 -17.77 -10.09 -10.64
N VAL A 257 -16.78 -9.32 -11.08
CA VAL A 257 -16.92 -8.38 -12.20
C VAL A 257 -16.07 -8.84 -13.37
N THR A 258 -16.70 -9.00 -14.53
CA THR A 258 -16.06 -9.34 -15.81
C THR A 258 -16.09 -8.13 -16.70
N ASP A 259 -14.94 -7.80 -17.29
CA ASP A 259 -14.82 -6.78 -18.32
C ASP A 259 -15.15 -7.39 -19.70
N ASN A 260 -16.11 -6.79 -20.40
CA ASN A 260 -16.53 -7.25 -21.72
C ASN A 260 -15.63 -6.69 -22.85
N SER A 261 -14.58 -5.94 -22.49
CA SER A 261 -13.55 -5.35 -23.36
C SER A 261 -14.04 -4.23 -24.30
N ASP A 262 -15.29 -3.79 -24.17
CA ASP A 262 -15.94 -2.82 -25.04
C ASP A 262 -16.48 -1.60 -24.29
N GLY A 263 -16.02 -1.36 -23.05
CA GLY A 263 -16.52 -0.31 -22.16
C GLY A 263 -17.74 -0.72 -21.32
N THR A 264 -18.23 -1.95 -21.49
CA THR A 264 -19.25 -2.56 -20.65
C THR A 264 -18.68 -3.62 -19.71
N TYR A 265 -19.35 -3.82 -18.56
CA TYR A 265 -18.93 -4.78 -17.54
C TYR A 265 -20.13 -5.55 -17.01
N THR A 266 -19.90 -6.82 -16.71
CA THR A 266 -20.90 -7.73 -16.14
C THR A 266 -20.53 -8.05 -14.69
N ALA A 267 -21.40 -7.74 -13.74
CA ALA A 267 -21.21 -8.11 -12.33
C ALA A 267 -22.21 -9.19 -11.88
N VAL A 268 -21.72 -10.24 -11.22
CA VAL A 268 -22.53 -11.37 -10.73
C VAL A 268 -22.30 -11.59 -9.25
N THR A 269 -23.38 -11.74 -8.48
CA THR A 269 -23.29 -12.11 -7.07
C THR A 269 -24.55 -12.83 -6.58
N LEU A 270 -24.48 -13.37 -5.37
CA LEU A 270 -25.59 -14.00 -4.66
C LEU A 270 -26.29 -12.99 -3.73
N LEU A 271 -27.52 -13.30 -3.32
CA LEU A 271 -28.28 -12.56 -2.32
C LEU A 271 -28.36 -13.37 -1.02
N PRO A 272 -27.42 -13.21 -0.06
CA PRO A 272 -27.28 -14.16 1.03
C PRO A 272 -28.07 -13.80 2.29
N TRP A 273 -28.83 -12.69 2.29
CA TRP A 273 -29.71 -12.30 3.39
C TRP A 273 -31.02 -11.70 2.89
N SER A 274 -32.08 -11.84 3.69
CA SER A 274 -33.40 -11.27 3.43
C SER A 274 -33.46 -9.79 3.83
N GLY A 275 -34.33 -9.02 3.19
CA GLY A 275 -34.59 -7.62 3.51
C GLY A 275 -34.29 -6.69 2.34
N SER A 276 -34.11 -5.40 2.64
CA SER A 276 -33.77 -4.39 1.64
C SER A 276 -32.26 -4.34 1.40
N VAL A 277 -31.84 -4.52 0.16
CA VAL A 277 -30.43 -4.60 -0.25
C VAL A 277 -30.12 -3.49 -1.25
N LYS A 278 -29.14 -2.64 -0.92
CA LYS A 278 -28.68 -1.57 -1.80
C LYS A 278 -27.51 -2.05 -2.66
N VAL A 279 -27.54 -1.75 -3.95
CA VAL A 279 -26.41 -1.99 -4.88
C VAL A 279 -25.54 -0.73 -4.96
N ASN A 280 -24.22 -0.91 -4.91
CA ASN A 280 -23.25 0.15 -5.21
C ASN A 280 -22.25 -0.35 -6.24
N ALA A 281 -21.77 0.57 -7.06
CA ALA A 281 -20.73 0.33 -8.03
C ALA A 281 -19.78 1.53 -8.06
N ALA A 282 -18.50 1.27 -8.29
CA ALA A 282 -17.49 2.32 -8.42
C ALA A 282 -16.48 1.96 -9.52
N ILE A 283 -16.00 3.00 -10.20
CA ILE A 283 -14.75 2.92 -10.94
C ILE A 283 -13.64 3.03 -9.90
N ALA A 284 -13.03 1.90 -9.51
CA ALA A 284 -11.95 1.89 -8.52
C ALA A 284 -10.65 2.46 -9.13
N HIS A 285 -10.33 2.04 -10.35
CA HIS A 285 -9.18 2.51 -11.12
C HIS A 285 -9.57 2.68 -12.59
N HIS A 286 -9.19 3.81 -13.19
CA HIS A 286 -9.38 4.06 -14.61
C HIS A 286 -8.30 3.33 -15.43
N ARG A 287 -8.60 2.89 -16.66
CA ARG A 287 -7.58 2.28 -17.54
C ARG A 287 -6.41 3.24 -17.80
N GLU A 288 -6.68 4.54 -17.92
CA GLU A 288 -5.67 5.57 -18.14
C GLU A 288 -4.75 5.74 -16.92
N LEU A 289 -5.26 5.44 -15.72
CA LEU A 289 -4.43 5.39 -14.52
C LEU A 289 -3.46 4.22 -14.60
N PHE A 290 -3.91 3.03 -15.02
CA PHE A 290 -3.02 1.88 -15.22
C PHE A 290 -1.97 2.15 -16.30
N ARG A 291 -2.36 2.75 -17.44
CA ARG A 291 -1.42 3.23 -18.47
C ARG A 291 -0.33 4.13 -17.89
N THR A 292 -0.74 5.10 -17.08
CA THR A 292 0.15 6.08 -16.43
C THR A 292 1.11 5.39 -15.46
N MET A 293 0.60 4.48 -14.63
CA MET A 293 1.42 3.73 -13.66
C MET A 293 2.39 2.76 -14.34
N CYS A 294 1.96 2.07 -15.41
CA CYS A 294 2.83 1.22 -16.23
C CYS A 294 3.94 2.06 -16.88
N TYR A 295 3.64 3.25 -17.41
CA TYR A 295 4.65 4.17 -17.95
C TYR A 295 5.68 4.55 -16.86
N ILE A 296 5.20 4.98 -15.68
CA ILE A 296 6.08 5.38 -14.59
C ILE A 296 6.98 4.21 -14.16
N GLN A 297 6.41 3.03 -13.95
CA GLN A 297 7.16 1.85 -13.52
C GLN A 297 8.07 1.31 -14.61
N ARG A 298 7.73 1.41 -15.89
CA ARG A 298 8.60 0.94 -16.98
C ARG A 298 9.81 1.86 -17.16
N VAL A 299 9.59 3.17 -17.16
CA VAL A 299 10.63 4.17 -17.42
C VAL A 299 11.49 4.43 -16.19
N PHE A 300 10.87 4.70 -15.04
CA PHE A 300 11.57 5.11 -13.81
C PHE A 300 11.79 3.95 -12.83
N LYS A 301 11.23 2.76 -13.10
CA LYS A 301 11.29 1.55 -12.25
C LYS A 301 10.62 1.67 -10.88
N THR A 302 10.39 2.89 -10.40
CA THR A 302 9.85 3.14 -9.08
C THR A 302 9.24 4.53 -8.98
N THR A 303 8.30 4.67 -8.05
CA THR A 303 7.78 5.96 -7.56
C THR A 303 8.39 6.36 -6.21
N HIS A 304 9.24 5.50 -5.65
CA HIS A 304 9.88 5.65 -4.35
C HIS A 304 11.38 5.43 -4.49
N SER A 305 12.16 6.42 -4.08
CA SER A 305 13.62 6.39 -4.19
C SER A 305 14.26 6.29 -2.81
N PHE A 306 15.45 5.68 -2.76
CA PHE A 306 16.14 5.38 -1.51
C PHE A 306 17.56 5.92 -1.55
N VAL A 307 18.06 6.23 -0.37
CA VAL A 307 19.49 6.45 -0.17
C VAL A 307 20.01 5.46 0.86
N GLY A 308 21.22 4.96 0.63
CA GLY A 308 21.97 4.15 1.56
C GLY A 308 22.95 5.03 2.31
N ASN A 309 23.00 4.91 3.63
CA ASN A 309 23.97 5.59 4.46
C ASN A 309 25.19 4.69 4.67
N PHE A 310 26.36 5.22 4.37
CA PHE A 310 27.66 4.60 4.60
C PHE A 310 28.37 5.36 5.70
N ILE A 311 28.72 4.67 6.79
CA ILE A 311 29.26 5.31 8.00
C ILE A 311 30.45 4.50 8.51
N SER A 312 31.57 5.18 8.73
CA SER A 312 32.73 4.70 9.49
C SER A 312 32.98 5.60 10.70
N GLY A 313 34.01 5.32 11.49
CA GLY A 313 34.37 6.17 12.63
C GLY A 313 34.77 7.59 12.21
N THR A 314 35.33 7.75 11.01
CA THR A 314 35.92 9.00 10.52
C THR A 314 35.10 9.67 9.43
N ALA A 315 34.29 8.93 8.66
CA ALA A 315 33.57 9.47 7.52
C ALA A 315 32.11 9.01 7.44
N SER A 316 31.28 9.79 6.74
CA SER A 316 29.93 9.38 6.33
C SER A 316 29.56 9.93 4.95
N GLU A 317 28.76 9.17 4.22
CA GLU A 317 28.24 9.53 2.89
C GLU A 317 26.87 8.88 2.67
N ALA A 318 26.00 9.51 1.88
CA ALA A 318 24.78 8.87 1.41
C ALA A 318 24.78 8.80 -0.12
N THR A 319 24.37 7.65 -0.66
CA THR A 319 24.32 7.38 -2.11
C THR A 319 22.93 6.85 -2.49
N PRO A 320 22.48 7.01 -3.74
CA PRO A 320 21.22 6.40 -4.18
C PRO A 320 21.27 4.87 -4.07
N CYS A 321 20.13 4.26 -3.77
CA CYS A 321 19.93 2.81 -3.76
C CYS A 321 18.63 2.42 -4.47
N SER A 322 18.61 1.21 -5.02
CA SER A 322 17.50 0.66 -5.79
C SER A 322 17.55 -0.86 -5.80
N PRO A 323 16.39 -1.55 -5.89
CA PRO A 323 16.37 -2.97 -6.20
C PRO A 323 16.76 -3.28 -7.66
N PHE A 324 16.81 -2.27 -8.53
CA PHE A 324 17.28 -2.40 -9.90
C PHE A 324 18.76 -1.96 -9.99
N PRO A 325 19.61 -2.63 -10.79
CA PRO A 325 21.02 -2.29 -10.96
C PRO A 325 21.19 -1.08 -11.90
N SER A 326 20.49 0.01 -11.58
CA SER A 326 20.37 1.23 -12.39
C SER A 326 20.16 2.40 -11.43
N LEU A 327 21.17 3.27 -11.33
CA LEU A 327 21.17 4.40 -10.40
C LEU A 327 21.62 5.68 -11.14
N PRO A 328 21.10 6.86 -10.77
CA PRO A 328 21.56 8.12 -11.36
C PRO A 328 23.06 8.32 -11.12
N GLU A 329 23.84 8.58 -12.16
CA GLU A 329 25.28 8.86 -12.11
C GLU A 329 26.20 7.71 -11.66
N TYR A 330 25.73 6.46 -11.53
CA TYR A 330 26.60 5.31 -11.21
C TYR A 330 26.53 4.26 -12.31
N SER A 331 27.69 3.94 -12.90
CA SER A 331 27.83 2.76 -13.78
C SER A 331 27.78 1.47 -12.96
N GLN A 332 27.63 0.32 -13.62
CA GLN A 332 27.50 -0.96 -12.92
C GLN A 332 28.71 -1.33 -12.04
N ASP A 333 29.92 -0.96 -12.46
CA ASP A 333 31.17 -1.17 -11.71
C ASP A 333 31.35 -0.21 -10.52
N GLU A 334 30.55 0.86 -10.47
CA GLU A 334 30.49 1.81 -9.36
C GLU A 334 29.39 1.49 -8.35
N MET A 335 28.77 0.31 -8.41
CA MET A 335 27.71 -0.10 -7.48
C MET A 335 28.18 -1.13 -6.45
N CYS A 336 27.74 -0.95 -5.22
CA CYS A 336 27.73 -2.00 -4.20
C CYS A 336 26.54 -2.93 -4.43
N ASN A 337 26.80 -4.22 -4.65
CA ASN A 337 25.78 -5.25 -4.78
C ASN A 337 25.53 -5.95 -3.43
N PHE A 338 24.36 -5.72 -2.85
CA PHE A 338 23.96 -6.30 -1.56
C PHE A 338 22.96 -7.46 -1.70
N THR A 339 22.73 -7.95 -2.92
CA THR A 339 21.75 -9.00 -3.21
C THR A 339 21.89 -10.22 -2.31
N ALA A 340 23.12 -10.69 -2.07
CA ALA A 340 23.37 -11.87 -1.23
C ALA A 340 22.97 -11.67 0.24
N ILE A 341 23.20 -10.48 0.80
CA ILE A 341 22.85 -10.15 2.20
C ILE A 341 21.36 -9.79 2.31
N ASN A 342 20.80 -9.24 1.25
CA ASN A 342 19.40 -8.84 1.21
C ASN A 342 18.46 -10.03 0.90
N GLY A 343 18.96 -11.10 0.29
CA GLY A 343 18.17 -12.22 -0.21
C GLY A 343 17.37 -11.89 -1.49
N PHE A 344 17.30 -10.62 -1.86
CA PHE A 344 16.65 -10.08 -3.06
C PHE A 344 17.54 -8.99 -3.68
N PRO A 345 17.39 -8.68 -4.97
CA PRO A 345 18.16 -7.63 -5.64
C PRO A 345 18.17 -6.31 -4.86
N TRP A 346 19.37 -5.83 -4.53
CA TRP A 346 19.56 -4.53 -3.87
C TRP A 346 20.94 -3.97 -4.19
N PHE A 347 20.96 -2.74 -4.70
CA PHE A 347 22.15 -2.07 -5.18
C PHE A 347 22.20 -0.64 -4.63
N CYS A 348 23.39 -0.17 -4.30
CA CYS A 348 23.64 1.20 -3.89
C CYS A 348 24.86 1.73 -4.62
N GLY A 349 24.92 3.04 -4.84
CA GLY A 349 26.15 3.69 -5.31
C GLY A 349 27.31 3.42 -4.35
N ARG A 350 28.51 3.16 -4.88
CA ARG A 350 29.70 3.04 -4.05
C ARG A 350 30.13 4.43 -3.58
N PRO A 351 30.42 4.64 -2.28
CA PRO A 351 30.86 5.95 -1.79
C PRO A 351 32.08 6.49 -2.55
N VAL A 352 32.09 7.79 -2.84
CA VAL A 352 33.21 8.44 -3.54
C VAL A 352 34.42 8.61 -2.63
N LYS A 353 34.22 8.70 -1.30
CA LYS A 353 35.29 8.81 -0.29
C LYS A 353 35.98 7.46 -0.04
N ARG A 354 36.59 6.89 -1.08
CA ARG A 354 37.12 5.53 -1.13
C ARG A 354 38.22 5.24 -0.08
N ASP A 355 38.92 6.26 0.39
CA ASP A 355 39.95 6.13 1.43
C ASP A 355 39.36 5.84 2.82
N TYR A 356 38.08 6.18 3.05
CA TYR A 356 37.42 6.10 4.36
C TYR A 356 36.18 5.22 4.37
N LEU A 357 35.57 4.99 3.20
CA LEU A 357 34.32 4.27 3.04
C LEU A 357 34.40 3.27 1.89
N ASN A 358 33.73 2.15 2.09
CA ASN A 358 33.57 1.08 1.10
C ASN A 358 32.19 0.41 1.32
N CYS A 359 31.86 -0.60 0.53
CA CYS A 359 30.54 -1.24 0.59
C CYS A 359 30.20 -1.89 1.96
N SER A 360 31.18 -2.30 2.76
CA SER A 360 30.92 -2.89 4.09
C SER A 360 30.48 -1.87 5.13
N HIS A 361 30.61 -0.57 4.84
CA HIS A 361 30.18 0.51 5.72
C HIS A 361 28.69 0.86 5.57
N PHE A 362 27.93 0.13 4.75
CA PHE A 362 26.49 0.31 4.62
C PHE A 362 25.76 -0.05 5.91
N VAL A 363 25.07 0.91 6.52
CA VAL A 363 24.41 0.73 7.82
C VAL A 363 22.88 0.80 7.77
N SER A 364 22.33 1.67 6.92
CA SER A 364 20.91 1.97 6.92
C SER A 364 20.42 2.50 5.58
N VAL A 365 19.11 2.42 5.38
CA VAL A 365 18.41 3.02 4.23
C VAL A 365 17.47 4.09 4.72
N THR A 366 17.40 5.19 3.98
CA THR A 366 16.44 6.28 4.20
C THR A 366 15.64 6.46 2.91
N LYS A 367 14.32 6.54 3.03
CA LYS A 367 13.44 6.85 1.90
C LYS A 367 13.57 8.35 1.58
N LEU A 368 13.75 8.70 0.30
CA LEU A 368 13.63 10.08 -0.15
C LEU A 368 12.17 10.56 -0.07
N ASN A 369 12.01 11.87 -0.08
CA ASN A 369 10.70 12.50 -0.18
C ASN A 369 10.01 12.05 -1.46
N LEU A 370 8.68 11.90 -1.37
CA LEU A 370 7.86 11.72 -2.56
C LEU A 370 8.15 12.87 -3.52
N PRO A 371 8.35 12.59 -4.82
CA PRO A 371 8.61 13.63 -5.79
C PRO A 371 7.42 14.58 -5.86
N SER A 372 7.71 15.89 -5.83
CA SER A 372 6.68 16.92 -5.99
C SER A 372 6.06 16.90 -7.39
N TYR A 373 6.83 16.45 -8.39
CA TYR A 373 6.45 16.39 -9.79
C TYR A 373 6.96 15.10 -10.43
N LEU A 374 6.17 14.52 -11.32
CA LEU A 374 6.55 13.37 -12.14
C LEU A 374 6.53 13.79 -13.62
N PRO A 375 7.37 13.21 -14.49
CA PRO A 375 7.32 13.43 -15.93
C PRO A 375 6.02 12.88 -16.53
N LEU A 376 4.96 13.68 -16.49
CA LEU A 376 3.60 13.34 -16.90
C LEU A 376 2.96 14.49 -17.68
N THR A 377 1.90 14.20 -18.44
CA THR A 377 1.05 15.24 -19.00
C THR A 377 0.23 15.91 -17.90
N GLU A 378 -0.35 17.08 -18.21
CA GLU A 378 -1.25 17.75 -17.29
C GLU A 378 -2.50 16.90 -16.98
N ALA A 379 -3.02 16.14 -17.95
CA ALA A 379 -4.18 15.28 -17.74
C ALA A 379 -3.86 14.06 -16.86
N GLU A 380 -2.68 13.45 -17.01
CA GLU A 380 -2.20 12.37 -16.15
C GLU A 380 -1.99 12.83 -14.70
N GLU A 381 -1.38 14.01 -14.49
CA GLU A 381 -1.23 14.61 -13.16
C GLU A 381 -2.60 14.90 -12.51
N LYS A 382 -3.55 15.46 -13.29
CA LYS A 382 -4.92 15.69 -12.81
C LYS A 382 -5.61 14.38 -12.43
N LEU A 383 -5.44 13.33 -13.23
CA LEU A 383 -5.99 12.01 -12.93
C LEU A 383 -5.41 11.44 -11.62
N LEU A 384 -4.09 11.55 -11.41
CA LEU A 384 -3.47 11.14 -10.14
C LEU A 384 -4.06 11.91 -8.95
N ASN A 385 -4.14 13.24 -9.05
CA ASN A 385 -4.72 14.08 -8.01
C ASN A 385 -6.21 13.75 -7.74
N MET A 386 -6.99 13.48 -8.79
CA MET A 386 -8.38 13.04 -8.63
C MET A 386 -8.47 11.74 -7.85
N THR A 387 -7.57 10.78 -8.07
CA THR A 387 -7.56 9.52 -7.32
C THR A 387 -7.27 9.73 -5.83
N GLU A 388 -6.60 10.81 -5.48
CA GLU A 388 -6.18 11.16 -4.11
C GLU A 388 -7.19 12.09 -3.42
N THR A 389 -8.16 12.64 -4.16
CA THR A 389 -9.12 13.61 -3.62
C THR A 389 -10.58 13.16 -3.73
N GLN A 390 -10.93 12.33 -4.72
CA GLN A 390 -12.33 12.09 -5.11
C GLN A 390 -12.79 10.62 -5.00
N ARG A 391 -11.91 9.65 -4.71
CA ARG A 391 -12.27 8.22 -4.62
C ARG A 391 -13.17 7.85 -3.43
N PRO A 392 -14.09 6.88 -3.51
CA PRO A 392 -14.44 6.10 -4.69
C PRO A 392 -15.22 6.93 -5.72
N PHE A 393 -15.00 6.64 -7.00
CA PHE A 393 -15.79 7.22 -8.09
C PHE A 393 -17.08 6.42 -8.25
N LEU A 394 -18.07 6.71 -7.39
CA LEU A 394 -19.35 5.99 -7.35
C LEU A 394 -20.19 6.24 -8.61
N ILE A 395 -20.70 5.16 -9.21
CA ILE A 395 -21.65 5.20 -10.31
C ILE A 395 -23.05 5.45 -9.73
N PRO A 396 -23.70 6.60 -10.02
CA PRO A 396 -24.99 6.94 -9.44
C PRO A 396 -26.07 5.92 -9.82
N ASN A 397 -26.81 5.43 -8.82
CA ASN A 397 -27.97 4.57 -9.03
C ASN A 397 -28.86 4.55 -7.77
N ASN A 398 -30.12 4.17 -7.97
CA ASN A 398 -31.12 4.00 -6.90
C ASN A 398 -31.59 2.54 -6.76
N ILE A 399 -30.76 1.58 -7.17
CA ILE A 399 -31.14 0.17 -7.21
C ILE A 399 -31.26 -0.35 -5.77
N THR A 400 -32.48 -0.75 -5.42
CA THR A 400 -32.80 -1.43 -4.16
C THR A 400 -33.52 -2.73 -4.49
N ILE A 401 -33.01 -3.82 -3.92
CA ILE A 401 -33.52 -5.18 -4.13
C ILE A 401 -34.23 -5.62 -2.85
N LYS A 402 -35.45 -6.13 -2.97
CA LYS A 402 -36.16 -6.75 -1.86
C LYS A 402 -35.93 -8.26 -1.89
N VAL A 403 -35.27 -8.78 -0.87
CA VAL A 403 -34.99 -10.22 -0.74
C VAL A 403 -35.96 -10.84 0.26
N VAL A 404 -36.71 -11.86 -0.16
CA VAL A 404 -37.67 -12.59 0.67
C VAL A 404 -37.19 -14.02 0.93
N PRO A 405 -37.56 -14.64 2.06
CA PRO A 405 -37.30 -16.07 2.26
C PRO A 405 -37.85 -16.91 1.10
N ALA A 406 -37.16 -18.00 0.75
CA ALA A 406 -37.60 -18.90 -0.31
C ALA A 406 -38.89 -19.65 0.05
N ASP A 407 -39.12 -19.88 1.34
CA ASP A 407 -40.33 -20.49 1.89
C ASP A 407 -40.95 -19.52 2.90
N ALA A 408 -42.19 -19.11 2.66
CA ALA A 408 -42.92 -18.16 3.51
C ALA A 408 -43.15 -18.69 4.93
N SER A 409 -43.10 -20.03 5.12
CA SER A 409 -43.20 -20.66 6.45
C SER A 409 -41.91 -20.55 7.27
N ASN A 410 -40.77 -20.33 6.61
CA ASN A 410 -39.46 -20.19 7.24
C ASN A 410 -39.01 -18.73 7.23
N ALA A 411 -38.96 -18.10 8.41
CA ALA A 411 -38.48 -16.73 8.60
C ALA A 411 -36.94 -16.58 8.48
N ALA A 412 -36.28 -17.39 7.62
CA ALA A 412 -34.83 -17.41 7.47
C ALA A 412 -34.32 -16.05 6.99
N LYS A 413 -33.53 -15.38 7.84
CA LYS A 413 -33.00 -14.03 7.55
C LYS A 413 -31.71 -14.02 6.75
N VAL A 414 -31.04 -15.16 6.65
CA VAL A 414 -29.70 -15.31 6.08
C VAL A 414 -29.50 -16.75 5.62
N LEU A 415 -28.63 -16.97 4.64
CA LEU A 415 -28.26 -18.33 4.23
C LEU A 415 -27.68 -19.14 5.40
N PRO A 416 -28.03 -20.43 5.50
CA PRO A 416 -27.45 -21.32 6.51
C PRO A 416 -25.94 -21.45 6.30
N PRO A 417 -25.18 -21.76 7.35
CA PRO A 417 -23.76 -22.07 7.19
C PRO A 417 -23.57 -23.31 6.29
N PRO A 418 -22.46 -23.38 5.53
CA PRO A 418 -22.09 -24.59 4.80
C PRO A 418 -21.87 -25.78 5.74
N GLN A 419 -22.05 -27.01 5.24
CA GLN A 419 -21.86 -28.21 6.07
C GLN A 419 -20.38 -28.49 6.38
N GLU A 420 -19.51 -28.27 5.40
CA GLU A 420 -18.06 -28.47 5.56
C GLU A 420 -17.45 -27.37 6.45
N LYS A 421 -16.61 -27.76 7.41
CA LYS A 421 -15.88 -26.79 8.25
C LYS A 421 -14.62 -26.29 7.54
N CYS A 422 -14.25 -25.03 7.74
CA CYS A 422 -13.09 -24.45 7.06
C CYS A 422 -11.75 -25.13 7.42
N ASN A 423 -11.63 -25.72 8.61
CA ASN A 423 -10.46 -26.51 9.01
C ASN A 423 -10.40 -27.93 8.41
N GLN A 424 -11.47 -28.38 7.74
CA GLN A 424 -11.52 -29.64 7.00
C GLN A 424 -11.32 -29.43 5.49
N ARG A 425 -11.68 -28.25 5.00
CA ARG A 425 -11.50 -27.86 3.60
C ARG A 425 -10.02 -27.79 3.22
N SER A 426 -9.69 -28.24 2.00
CA SER A 426 -8.35 -28.09 1.42
C SER A 426 -7.89 -26.65 1.42
N LEU A 427 -6.65 -26.41 1.86
CA LEU A 427 -6.07 -25.06 1.82
C LEU A 427 -5.71 -24.65 0.39
N ALA A 428 -5.43 -25.61 -0.50
CA ALA A 428 -5.15 -25.32 -1.90
C ALA A 428 -6.35 -24.66 -2.60
N MET A 429 -7.58 -24.99 -2.21
CA MET A 429 -8.80 -24.36 -2.76
C MET A 429 -8.95 -22.87 -2.40
N THR A 430 -8.18 -22.34 -1.44
CA THR A 430 -8.24 -20.90 -1.10
C THR A 430 -7.69 -20.00 -2.20
N PHE A 431 -6.87 -20.55 -3.11
CA PHE A 431 -6.37 -19.82 -4.28
C PHE A 431 -7.46 -19.58 -5.33
N GLU A 432 -8.53 -20.38 -5.33
CA GLU A 432 -9.64 -20.32 -6.28
C GLU A 432 -10.76 -19.36 -5.83
N GLU A 433 -10.66 -18.81 -4.62
CA GLU A 433 -11.69 -17.93 -4.05
C GLU A 433 -11.86 -16.65 -4.85
N ARG A 434 -13.13 -16.33 -5.11
CA ARG A 434 -13.62 -15.16 -5.85
C ARG A 434 -14.28 -14.14 -4.93
N ASN A 435 -14.69 -13.01 -5.49
CA ASN A 435 -15.30 -11.92 -4.71
C ASN A 435 -16.65 -12.32 -4.12
N SER A 436 -17.40 -13.16 -4.82
CA SER A 436 -18.73 -13.59 -4.39
C SER A 436 -18.76 -14.83 -3.48
N ASP A 437 -17.60 -15.36 -3.06
CA ASP A 437 -17.50 -16.61 -2.27
C ASP A 437 -17.62 -16.40 -0.74
N GLY A 438 -17.93 -15.20 -0.30
CA GLY A 438 -18.21 -14.90 1.11
C GLY A 438 -18.89 -13.55 1.29
N PHE A 439 -19.45 -13.33 2.47
CA PHE A 439 -20.19 -12.10 2.79
C PHE A 439 -20.09 -11.75 4.27
N PHE A 440 -20.24 -10.47 4.58
CA PHE A 440 -20.47 -9.99 5.93
C PHE A 440 -21.94 -10.17 6.33
N TYR A 441 -22.16 -10.59 7.58
CA TYR A 441 -23.46 -10.56 8.23
C TYR A 441 -23.28 -10.26 9.71
N LYS A 442 -24.03 -9.30 10.26
CA LYS A 442 -23.84 -8.78 11.63
C LYS A 442 -22.40 -8.35 11.92
N GLY A 443 -21.68 -7.86 10.89
CA GLY A 443 -20.29 -7.43 11.00
C GLY A 443 -19.25 -8.55 11.09
N LYS A 444 -19.63 -9.82 10.88
CA LYS A 444 -18.70 -10.95 10.80
C LYS A 444 -18.63 -11.50 9.39
N TRP A 445 -17.44 -11.87 8.93
CA TRP A 445 -17.23 -12.53 7.64
C TRP A 445 -17.73 -13.98 7.68
N ARG A 446 -18.47 -14.38 6.65
CA ARG A 446 -19.00 -15.73 6.46
C ARG A 446 -18.65 -16.22 5.06
N PRO A 447 -17.70 -17.18 4.95
CA PRO A 447 -17.48 -17.88 3.69
C PRO A 447 -18.73 -18.66 3.28
N LEU A 448 -18.96 -18.80 1.98
CA LEU A 448 -20.07 -19.57 1.40
C LEU A 448 -19.68 -21.01 1.08
N ASN A 449 -18.38 -21.32 1.08
CA ASN A 449 -17.82 -22.62 0.75
C ASN A 449 -17.45 -23.45 2.00
N CYS A 450 -17.35 -22.84 3.18
CA CYS A 450 -17.14 -23.54 4.43
C CYS A 450 -17.68 -22.75 5.62
N GLU A 451 -17.94 -23.42 6.74
CA GLU A 451 -18.31 -22.79 8.00
C GLU A 451 -17.06 -22.50 8.84
N LEU A 452 -16.88 -21.22 9.19
CA LEU A 452 -15.85 -20.82 10.12
C LEU A 452 -16.20 -21.25 11.55
N PRO A 453 -15.27 -21.89 12.28
CA PRO A 453 -15.46 -22.17 13.70
C PRO A 453 -15.44 -20.87 14.52
N ASN A 454 -15.93 -20.92 15.77
CA ASN A 454 -15.76 -19.83 16.71
C ASN A 454 -14.28 -19.74 17.12
N VAL A 455 -13.57 -18.70 16.67
CA VAL A 455 -12.16 -18.47 17.01
C VAL A 455 -12.06 -17.72 18.34
N ASP A 456 -12.26 -18.46 19.43
CA ASP A 456 -12.09 -17.96 20.79
C ASP A 456 -10.73 -18.36 21.41
N LEU A 457 -10.51 -17.94 22.65
CA LEU A 457 -9.27 -18.22 23.37
C LEU A 457 -9.01 -19.73 23.52
N GLU A 458 -10.04 -20.52 23.83
CA GLU A 458 -9.89 -21.97 23.99
C GLU A 458 -9.48 -22.62 22.67
N PHE A 459 -10.14 -22.22 21.57
CA PHE A 459 -9.81 -22.66 20.22
C PHE A 459 -8.36 -22.34 19.85
N LEU A 460 -7.90 -21.12 20.16
CA LEU A 460 -6.54 -20.67 19.86
C LEU A 460 -5.49 -21.35 20.74
N LEU A 461 -5.74 -21.58 22.02
CA LEU A 461 -4.79 -22.28 22.89
C LEU A 461 -4.58 -23.73 22.44
N LYS A 462 -5.64 -24.43 22.01
CA LYS A 462 -5.52 -25.77 21.40
C LYS A 462 -4.69 -25.72 20.11
N CYS A 463 -4.84 -24.65 19.33
CA CYS A 463 -4.11 -24.47 18.08
C CYS A 463 -2.62 -24.16 18.29
N LEU A 464 -2.32 -23.22 19.18
CA LEU A 464 -1.01 -22.59 19.29
C LEU A 464 -0.12 -23.20 20.38
N SER A 465 -0.63 -24.11 21.22
CA SER A 465 0.21 -24.82 22.18
C SER A 465 1.38 -25.53 21.49
N ASN A 466 2.58 -25.41 22.05
CA ASN A 466 3.84 -25.92 21.48
C ASN A 466 4.10 -25.46 20.04
N THR A 467 3.66 -24.25 19.68
CA THR A 467 3.75 -23.70 18.32
C THR A 467 4.55 -22.40 18.30
N MET A 468 5.42 -22.27 17.30
CA MET A 468 6.06 -21.00 16.94
C MET A 468 5.35 -20.38 15.74
N MET A 469 4.75 -19.21 15.94
CA MET A 469 4.18 -18.41 14.87
C MET A 469 5.15 -17.31 14.44
N ILE A 470 5.51 -17.27 13.15
CA ILE A 470 6.43 -16.29 12.59
C ILE A 470 5.67 -15.49 11.53
N LEU A 471 5.55 -14.18 11.75
CA LEU A 471 4.99 -13.25 10.79
C LEU A 471 6.12 -12.47 10.13
N VAL A 472 6.15 -12.43 8.80
CA VAL A 472 7.08 -11.59 8.04
C VAL A 472 6.32 -10.76 7.01
N GLY A 473 6.58 -9.45 6.97
CA GLY A 473 5.88 -8.59 6.02
C GLY A 473 5.94 -7.11 6.35
N ASP A 474 4.92 -6.38 5.90
CA ASP A 474 4.78 -4.93 6.10
C ASP A 474 3.92 -4.55 7.32
N SER A 475 3.54 -3.27 7.41
CA SER A 475 2.71 -2.75 8.51
C SER A 475 1.33 -3.43 8.62
N ASN A 476 0.79 -4.05 7.57
CA ASN A 476 -0.41 -4.89 7.68
C ASN A 476 -0.10 -6.25 8.34
N GLY A 477 1.08 -6.83 8.08
CA GLY A 477 1.54 -8.01 8.80
C GLY A 477 1.78 -7.71 10.29
N ARG A 478 2.28 -6.50 10.60
CA ARG A 478 2.39 -6.02 11.98
C ARG A 478 1.01 -5.84 12.64
N ALA A 479 0.01 -5.34 11.89
CA ALA A 479 -1.35 -5.25 12.40
C ALA A 479 -1.92 -6.63 12.76
N GLN A 480 -1.65 -7.66 11.94
CA GLN A 480 -1.99 -9.04 12.28
C GLN A 480 -1.31 -9.50 13.58
N TYR A 481 -0.01 -9.24 13.76
CA TYR A 481 0.68 -9.52 15.04
C TYR A 481 -0.05 -8.87 16.22
N THR A 482 -0.40 -7.58 16.10
CA THR A 482 -1.13 -6.85 17.15
C THR A 482 -2.51 -7.44 17.43
N ASN A 483 -3.22 -7.94 16.42
CA ASN A 483 -4.51 -8.60 16.63
C ASN A 483 -4.34 -9.93 17.37
N ILE A 484 -3.38 -10.76 16.95
CA ILE A 484 -3.15 -12.09 17.52
C ILE A 484 -2.79 -11.99 19.01
N ILE A 485 -1.85 -11.11 19.39
CA ILE A 485 -1.41 -11.02 20.80
C ILE A 485 -2.49 -10.48 21.75
N LYS A 486 -3.58 -9.91 21.23
CA LYS A 486 -4.78 -9.54 22.02
C LYS A 486 -5.71 -10.74 22.26
N MET A 487 -5.64 -11.75 21.41
CA MET A 487 -6.51 -12.94 21.45
C MET A 487 -5.90 -14.09 22.25
N VAL A 488 -4.58 -14.08 22.47
CA VAL A 488 -3.88 -15.10 23.26
C VAL A 488 -3.11 -14.50 24.43
N PRO A 489 -3.09 -15.14 25.61
CA PRO A 489 -2.30 -14.69 26.73
C PRO A 489 -0.82 -14.90 26.39
N CYS A 490 -0.06 -13.83 26.23
CA CYS A 490 1.39 -13.89 26.08
C CYS A 490 2.03 -12.63 26.67
N VAL A 491 3.30 -12.74 27.07
CA VAL A 491 4.10 -11.63 27.57
C VAL A 491 4.99 -11.14 26.45
N GLU A 492 4.80 -9.89 26.04
CA GLU A 492 5.68 -9.26 25.06
C GLU A 492 7.10 -9.11 25.63
N LYS A 493 8.06 -9.76 24.98
CA LYS A 493 9.50 -9.70 25.27
C LYS A 493 10.18 -8.60 24.49
N ILE A 494 9.73 -8.36 23.26
CA ILE A 494 10.17 -7.25 22.43
C ILE A 494 8.93 -6.49 22.01
N LYS A 495 8.77 -5.29 22.59
CA LYS A 495 7.60 -4.42 22.40
C LYS A 495 7.86 -3.39 21.33
N MET A 496 6.77 -2.96 20.69
CA MET A 496 6.81 -1.82 19.79
C MET A 496 7.17 -0.56 20.58
N THR A 497 8.11 0.23 20.05
CA THR A 497 8.48 1.53 20.60
C THR A 497 8.10 2.63 19.62
N SER A 498 7.87 3.86 20.11
CA SER A 498 7.60 5.02 19.26
C SER A 498 8.78 5.41 18.37
N VAL A 499 10.01 5.03 18.75
CA VAL A 499 11.26 5.39 18.05
C VAL A 499 11.64 4.36 16.98
N ALA A 500 11.16 3.12 17.08
CA ALA A 500 11.43 2.05 16.11
C ALA A 500 10.19 1.17 15.90
N TRP A 501 9.15 1.73 15.27
CA TRP A 501 7.93 0.99 14.95
C TRP A 501 8.11 -0.05 13.82
N HIS A 502 9.30 -0.06 13.19
CA HIS A 502 9.77 -1.00 12.17
C HIS A 502 10.82 -1.98 12.69
N ALA A 503 10.70 -2.43 13.93
CA ALA A 503 11.59 -3.41 14.54
C ALA A 503 10.90 -4.78 14.68
N PRO A 504 11.67 -5.88 14.81
CA PRO A 504 11.11 -7.16 15.19
C PRO A 504 10.35 -7.09 16.51
N LEU A 505 9.27 -7.85 16.62
CA LEU A 505 8.44 -7.97 17.82
C LEU A 505 8.37 -9.42 18.28
N ARG A 506 8.18 -9.64 19.59
CA ARG A 506 8.11 -11.00 20.15
C ARG A 506 7.21 -11.05 21.38
N CYS A 507 6.30 -12.01 21.39
CA CYS A 507 5.43 -12.35 22.52
C CYS A 507 5.52 -13.84 22.85
N GLU A 508 5.54 -14.19 24.14
CA GLU A 508 5.74 -15.57 24.60
C GLU A 508 4.76 -15.99 25.70
N ASN A 509 4.35 -17.25 25.66
CA ASN A 509 3.66 -17.90 26.76
C ASN A 509 4.40 -19.18 27.15
N ASN A 510 4.99 -19.20 28.36
CA ASN A 510 5.75 -20.35 28.84
C ASN A 510 4.84 -21.53 29.24
N THR A 511 3.63 -21.25 29.74
CA THR A 511 2.67 -22.28 30.19
C THR A 511 2.23 -23.19 29.04
N PHE A 512 1.95 -22.60 27.88
CA PHE A 512 1.51 -23.32 26.68
C PHE A 512 2.61 -23.47 25.63
N ASN A 513 3.84 -23.01 25.94
CA ASN A 513 4.98 -23.00 25.04
C ASN A 513 4.65 -22.37 23.66
N ILE A 514 4.10 -21.16 23.69
CA ILE A 514 3.72 -20.37 22.50
C ILE A 514 4.77 -19.28 22.27
N SER A 515 5.25 -19.13 21.05
CA SER A 515 6.07 -17.98 20.64
C SER A 515 5.46 -17.33 19.39
N ILE A 516 5.23 -16.03 19.43
CA ILE A 516 4.70 -15.24 18.31
C ILE A 516 5.71 -14.14 18.01
N GLN A 517 6.17 -14.09 16.76
CA GLN A 517 7.22 -13.17 16.33
C GLN A 517 6.78 -12.42 15.08
N PHE A 518 7.12 -11.15 14.98
CA PHE A 518 6.96 -10.35 13.76
C PHE A 518 8.30 -9.83 13.30
N TYR A 519 8.55 -9.91 11.99
CA TYR A 519 9.73 -9.41 11.32
C TYR A 519 9.34 -8.49 10.16
N PRO A 520 9.81 -7.24 10.12
CA PRO A 520 9.74 -6.43 8.92
C PRO A 520 10.50 -7.12 7.78
N HIS A 521 9.91 -7.16 6.58
CA HIS A 521 10.58 -7.76 5.43
C HIS A 521 11.86 -7.00 5.02
N LYS A 522 12.72 -7.61 4.21
CA LYS A 522 13.97 -7.00 3.74
C LYS A 522 13.74 -5.88 2.72
N LEU A 523 14.79 -5.16 2.31
CA LEU A 523 14.71 -4.08 1.33
C LEU A 523 14.05 -4.61 0.04
N PRO A 524 13.07 -3.90 -0.53
CA PRO A 524 12.79 -2.46 -0.39
C PRO A 524 11.80 -2.05 0.73
N PHE A 525 11.89 -2.60 1.94
CA PHE A 525 11.24 -2.04 3.12
C PHE A 525 11.71 -0.62 3.44
N TYR A 526 10.81 0.23 3.95
CA TYR A 526 11.14 1.62 4.29
C TYR A 526 10.21 2.19 5.35
N GLY A 527 10.72 3.15 6.12
CA GLY A 527 9.96 3.77 7.19
C GLY A 527 9.19 5.01 6.78
N SER A 528 8.82 5.82 7.77
CA SER A 528 8.30 7.15 7.50
C SER A 528 9.36 8.01 6.80
N LYS A 529 8.93 9.16 6.26
CA LYS A 529 9.84 10.14 5.65
C LYS A 529 10.98 10.49 6.63
N GLU A 530 12.21 10.56 6.11
CA GLU A 530 13.45 10.89 6.86
C GLU A 530 13.87 9.85 7.92
N GLU A 531 13.07 8.80 8.14
CA GLU A 531 13.40 7.72 9.06
C GLU A 531 14.49 6.83 8.44
N SER A 532 15.60 6.68 9.16
CA SER A 532 16.69 5.79 8.76
C SER A 532 16.46 4.40 9.35
N LEU A 533 16.26 3.41 8.48
CA LEU A 533 16.08 2.02 8.89
C LEU A 533 17.39 1.27 8.82
N LYS A 534 17.82 0.72 9.95
CA LYS A 534 19.02 -0.11 10.01
C LYS A 534 18.80 -1.41 9.25
N ASN A 535 19.77 -1.82 8.45
CA ASN A 535 19.63 -3.05 7.67
C ASN A 535 19.49 -4.31 8.55
N GLU A 536 20.08 -4.30 9.75
CA GLU A 536 20.07 -5.42 10.71
C GLU A 536 18.69 -5.75 11.30
N VAL A 537 17.74 -4.81 11.28
CA VAL A 537 16.39 -5.04 11.83
C VAL A 537 15.40 -5.59 10.80
N LEU A 538 15.85 -5.75 9.55
CA LEU A 538 15.04 -6.22 8.43
C LEU A 538 15.44 -7.65 8.05
N TYR A 539 14.46 -8.48 7.68
CA TYR A 539 14.67 -9.92 7.45
C TYR A 539 14.05 -10.39 6.14
N SER A 540 14.78 -11.21 5.39
CA SER A 540 14.24 -11.84 4.18
C SER A 540 13.33 -13.00 4.56
N GLU A 541 12.18 -13.10 3.89
CA GLU A 541 11.29 -14.26 3.99
C GLU A 541 12.03 -15.55 3.67
N VAL A 542 12.93 -15.52 2.67
CA VAL A 542 13.72 -16.68 2.25
C VAL A 542 14.61 -17.14 3.39
N THR A 543 15.37 -16.21 4.00
CA THR A 543 16.25 -16.52 5.15
C THR A 543 15.45 -17.05 6.33
N ILE A 544 14.29 -16.45 6.65
CA ILE A 544 13.41 -16.94 7.72
C ILE A 544 12.96 -18.37 7.42
N LEU A 545 12.37 -18.61 6.25
CA LEU A 545 11.86 -19.93 5.87
C LEU A 545 12.96 -21.00 5.84
N ASP A 546 14.16 -20.67 5.38
CA ASP A 546 15.29 -21.59 5.34
C ASP A 546 15.89 -21.88 6.72
N SER A 547 15.74 -20.96 7.69
CA SER A 547 16.19 -21.16 9.08
C SER A 547 15.27 -22.03 9.94
N ILE A 548 14.04 -22.32 9.48
CA ILE A 548 13.10 -23.15 10.23
C ILE A 548 13.63 -24.60 10.31
N PRO A 549 13.74 -25.20 11.52
CA PRO A 549 14.18 -26.58 11.71
C PRO A 549 13.29 -27.63 11.05
N ASN A 550 13.79 -28.87 10.93
CA ASN A 550 13.05 -30.03 10.41
C ASN A 550 12.01 -30.61 11.38
N VAL A 551 12.02 -30.19 12.64
CA VAL A 551 11.08 -30.64 13.69
C VAL A 551 10.38 -29.44 14.33
N GLY A 552 9.26 -29.69 15.01
CA GLY A 552 8.49 -28.67 15.72
C GLY A 552 7.39 -28.06 14.87
N LYS A 553 6.38 -27.51 15.54
CA LYS A 553 5.17 -26.97 14.91
C LYS A 553 5.33 -25.48 14.63
N TYR A 554 5.13 -25.09 13.37
CA TYR A 554 5.29 -23.71 12.90
C TYR A 554 4.09 -23.26 12.09
N ILE A 555 3.65 -22.03 12.33
CA ILE A 555 2.72 -21.31 11.45
C ILE A 555 3.47 -20.08 10.93
N VAL A 556 3.72 -20.02 9.63
CA VAL A 556 4.44 -18.90 9.02
C VAL A 556 3.47 -18.04 8.23
N TYR A 557 3.29 -16.80 8.66
CA TYR A 557 2.49 -15.80 7.97
C TYR A 557 3.40 -14.91 7.12
N ILE A 558 3.04 -14.71 5.86
CA ILE A 558 3.79 -13.88 4.91
C ILE A 558 2.84 -12.84 4.30
N HIS A 559 3.29 -11.58 4.23
CA HIS A 559 2.55 -10.51 3.55
C HIS A 559 3.47 -9.48 2.89
N ASN A 560 3.41 -9.38 1.56
CA ASN A 560 4.17 -8.42 0.77
C ASN A 560 3.23 -7.57 -0.08
N PHE A 561 2.96 -6.33 0.31
CA PHE A 561 2.04 -5.47 -0.43
C PHE A 561 2.54 -4.03 -0.60
N LEU A 562 2.38 -3.19 0.42
CA LEU A 562 2.48 -1.73 0.25
C LEU A 562 3.90 -1.25 -0.07
N HIS A 563 4.91 -2.05 0.26
CA HIS A 563 6.31 -1.75 -0.04
C HIS A 563 6.77 -2.33 -1.38
N MET A 564 5.95 -3.15 -2.04
CA MET A 564 6.27 -3.77 -3.33
C MET A 564 5.69 -3.02 -4.52
N VAL A 565 4.43 -2.60 -4.39
CA VAL A 565 3.68 -1.89 -5.44
C VAL A 565 4.23 -0.54 -5.90
N PRO A 566 5.10 0.19 -5.15
CA PRO A 566 5.75 1.39 -5.69
C PRO A 566 6.73 1.12 -6.83
N PHE A 567 7.24 -0.11 -6.94
CA PHE A 567 8.24 -0.54 -7.91
C PHE A 567 7.60 -1.29 -9.08
N HIS A 568 8.30 -1.38 -10.20
CA HIS A 568 7.91 -2.24 -11.29
C HIS A 568 7.71 -3.69 -10.82
N LEU A 569 6.59 -4.30 -11.21
CA LEU A 569 6.16 -5.59 -10.67
C LEU A 569 7.06 -6.77 -11.07
N SER A 570 8.04 -6.59 -11.96
CA SER A 570 9.10 -7.59 -12.19
C SER A 570 9.91 -7.87 -10.92
N LEU A 571 10.08 -6.88 -10.05
CA LEU A 571 10.67 -7.09 -8.73
C LEU A 571 9.80 -8.01 -7.87
N SER A 572 8.49 -7.75 -7.84
CA SER A 572 7.53 -8.58 -7.09
C SER A 572 7.50 -10.00 -7.64
N GLU A 573 7.54 -10.17 -8.96
CA GLU A 573 7.57 -11.47 -9.61
C GLU A 573 8.80 -12.27 -9.20
N HIS A 574 9.98 -11.64 -9.23
CA HIS A 574 11.24 -12.26 -8.81
C HIS A 574 11.21 -12.62 -7.32
N HIS A 575 10.75 -11.70 -6.45
CA HIS A 575 10.59 -11.93 -5.02
C HIS A 575 9.69 -13.15 -4.75
N LEU A 576 8.51 -13.18 -5.37
CA LEU A 576 7.53 -14.25 -5.19
C LEU A 576 8.06 -15.60 -5.69
N LYS A 577 8.84 -15.64 -6.78
CA LYS A 577 9.51 -16.86 -7.26
C LYS A 577 10.51 -17.39 -6.23
N LEU A 578 11.30 -16.53 -5.58
CA LEU A 578 12.23 -16.94 -4.53
C LEU A 578 11.51 -17.41 -3.27
N VAL A 579 10.44 -16.71 -2.84
CA VAL A 579 9.59 -17.12 -1.73
C VAL A 579 8.93 -18.47 -2.01
N ARG A 580 8.41 -18.69 -3.22
CA ARG A 580 7.86 -19.99 -3.65
C ARG A 580 8.86 -21.12 -3.44
N GLN A 581 10.12 -20.92 -3.86
CA GLN A 581 11.17 -21.92 -3.70
C GLN A 581 11.49 -22.18 -2.22
N ALA A 582 11.58 -21.14 -1.40
CA ALA A 582 11.80 -21.27 0.04
C ALA A 582 10.65 -22.01 0.74
N VAL A 583 9.40 -21.71 0.37
CA VAL A 583 8.21 -22.43 0.85
C VAL A 583 8.29 -23.91 0.49
N LYS A 584 8.64 -24.26 -0.76
CA LYS A 584 8.84 -25.66 -1.16
C LYS A 584 9.89 -26.37 -0.30
N ARG A 585 11.04 -25.72 -0.03
CA ARG A 585 12.12 -26.29 0.79
C ARG A 585 11.67 -26.54 2.23
N VAL A 586 11.02 -25.57 2.88
CA VAL A 586 10.59 -25.74 4.27
C VAL A 586 9.48 -26.78 4.41
N LEU A 587 8.54 -26.84 3.47
CA LEU A 587 7.47 -27.85 3.48
C LEU A 587 8.04 -29.27 3.28
N ALA A 588 9.03 -29.44 2.41
CA ALA A 588 9.72 -30.71 2.24
C ALA A 588 10.54 -31.12 3.49
N ARG A 589 11.11 -30.14 4.19
CA ARG A 589 11.97 -30.35 5.35
C ARG A 589 11.22 -30.62 6.65
N ASN A 590 10.10 -29.93 6.88
CA ASN A 590 9.32 -30.02 8.11
C ASN A 590 7.83 -30.29 7.79
N PRO A 591 7.28 -31.46 8.17
CA PRO A 591 5.89 -31.82 7.87
C PRO A 591 4.86 -31.04 8.72
N GLN A 592 5.28 -30.41 9.82
CA GLN A 592 4.40 -29.68 10.75
C GLN A 592 4.37 -28.16 10.51
N VAL A 593 4.98 -27.68 9.43
CA VAL A 593 4.87 -26.28 8.99
C VAL A 593 3.59 -26.07 8.20
N ILE A 594 2.86 -25.01 8.54
CA ILE A 594 1.76 -24.44 7.74
C ILE A 594 2.15 -23.02 7.33
N ILE A 595 1.89 -22.67 6.06
CA ILE A 595 2.12 -21.33 5.51
C ILE A 595 0.77 -20.63 5.34
N VAL A 596 0.68 -19.38 5.78
CA VAL A 596 -0.43 -18.47 5.55
C VAL A 596 0.09 -17.28 4.75
N TYR A 597 -0.34 -17.15 3.50
CA TYR A 597 0.01 -16.01 2.66
C TYR A 597 -1.17 -15.04 2.57
N GLN A 598 -1.04 -13.85 3.14
CA GLN A 598 -2.08 -12.82 3.04
C GLN A 598 -1.89 -12.00 1.76
N SER A 599 -2.93 -11.95 0.94
CA SER A 599 -2.89 -11.24 -0.34
C SER A 599 -2.86 -9.72 -0.18
N ALA A 600 -2.51 -9.03 -1.28
CA ALA A 600 -2.87 -7.63 -1.47
C ALA A 600 -4.39 -7.42 -1.39
N HIS A 601 -4.81 -6.21 -1.01
CA HIS A 601 -6.22 -5.83 -0.83
C HIS A 601 -6.59 -4.52 -1.52
N SER A 602 -7.90 -4.34 -1.75
CA SER A 602 -8.44 -3.12 -2.33
C SER A 602 -8.52 -2.01 -1.28
N ALA A 603 -8.30 -0.78 -1.71
CA ALA A 603 -8.58 0.40 -0.92
C ALA A 603 -8.86 1.61 -1.81
N TYR A 604 -9.85 2.42 -1.43
CA TYR A 604 -10.07 3.77 -1.94
C TYR A 604 -9.18 4.81 -1.25
N ASP A 605 -7.95 4.40 -0.94
CA ASP A 605 -6.95 5.21 -0.24
C ASP A 605 -6.69 6.53 -0.98
N ARG A 606 -6.89 7.63 -0.24
CA ARG A 606 -6.75 9.01 -0.70
C ARG A 606 -5.42 9.65 -0.28
N THR A 607 -4.50 8.89 0.29
CA THR A 607 -3.18 9.42 0.65
C THR A 607 -2.41 9.84 -0.61
N PRO A 608 -1.57 10.89 -0.53
CA PRO A 608 -0.73 11.31 -1.64
C PRO A 608 0.15 10.17 -2.16
N MET A 609 0.17 9.98 -3.48
CA MET A 609 0.81 8.85 -4.15
C MET A 609 0.39 7.49 -3.58
N ASN A 610 -0.92 7.31 -3.30
CA ASN A 610 -1.46 6.08 -2.74
C ASN A 610 -0.92 4.82 -3.45
N LYS A 611 -0.61 3.82 -2.63
CA LYS A 611 0.17 2.64 -3.03
C LYS A 611 -0.69 1.55 -3.67
N HIS A 612 -2.02 1.67 -3.59
CA HIS A 612 -2.96 0.62 -4.01
C HIS A 612 -3.16 0.52 -5.52
N LYS A 613 -2.65 1.48 -6.30
CA LYS A 613 -2.87 1.59 -7.76
C LYS A 613 -2.48 0.32 -8.52
N MET A 614 -1.40 -0.35 -8.13
CA MET A 614 -0.92 -1.57 -8.79
C MET A 614 -1.31 -2.86 -8.04
N GLY A 615 -2.13 -2.77 -6.99
CA GLY A 615 -2.51 -3.90 -6.16
C GLY A 615 -3.30 -4.98 -6.89
N VAL A 616 -4.07 -4.61 -7.92
CA VAL A 616 -4.84 -5.55 -8.76
C VAL A 616 -3.91 -6.56 -9.44
N PHE A 617 -2.87 -6.08 -10.12
CA PHE A 617 -1.89 -6.93 -10.80
C PHE A 617 -1.01 -7.71 -9.82
N LEU A 618 -0.67 -7.10 -8.68
CA LEU A 618 0.08 -7.81 -7.64
C LEU A 618 -0.73 -8.98 -7.06
N LEU A 619 -2.04 -8.81 -6.82
CA LEU A 619 -2.91 -9.90 -6.36
C LEU A 619 -2.92 -11.07 -7.35
N GLU A 620 -3.08 -10.79 -8.65
CA GLU A 620 -3.07 -11.82 -9.70
C GLU A 620 -1.72 -12.55 -9.75
N MET A 621 -0.62 -11.82 -9.61
CA MET A 621 0.72 -12.37 -9.55
C MET A 621 0.94 -13.23 -8.30
N GLN A 622 0.49 -12.77 -7.13
CA GLN A 622 0.56 -13.52 -5.87
C GLN A 622 -0.20 -14.84 -5.99
N LYS A 623 -1.44 -14.82 -6.50
CA LYS A 623 -2.24 -16.03 -6.72
C LYS A 623 -1.56 -17.00 -7.69
N SER A 624 -1.15 -16.51 -8.86
CA SER A 624 -0.58 -17.35 -9.92
C SER A 624 0.79 -17.94 -9.60
N LEU A 625 1.65 -17.21 -8.88
CA LEU A 625 2.99 -17.69 -8.52
C LEU A 625 2.99 -18.54 -7.25
N LEU A 626 2.01 -18.40 -6.36
CA LEU A 626 1.98 -19.15 -5.09
C LEU A 626 0.97 -20.30 -5.07
N LYS A 627 0.10 -20.45 -6.08
CA LYS A 627 -0.74 -21.65 -6.23
C LYS A 627 0.08 -22.94 -6.34
N ASP A 628 -0.56 -24.09 -6.18
CA ASP A 628 0.08 -25.40 -6.36
C ASP A 628 1.28 -25.64 -5.42
N LEU A 629 1.24 -25.08 -4.20
CA LEU A 629 2.22 -25.35 -3.13
C LEU A 629 1.78 -26.45 -2.14
N GLY A 630 0.58 -27.00 -2.34
CA GLY A 630 0.04 -28.12 -1.58
C GLY A 630 -0.85 -27.73 -0.39
N GLU A 631 -1.35 -28.75 0.29
CA GLU A 631 -2.41 -28.65 1.32
C GLU A 631 -2.02 -27.95 2.63
N ARG A 632 -0.75 -27.53 2.76
CA ARG A 632 -0.23 -26.81 3.94
C ARG A 632 0.03 -25.33 3.65
N VAL A 633 -0.48 -24.81 2.54
CA VAL A 633 -0.37 -23.39 2.16
C VAL A 633 -1.75 -22.80 1.95
N MET A 634 -2.11 -21.84 2.80
CA MET A 634 -3.33 -21.05 2.69
C MET A 634 -3.05 -19.72 1.99
N PHE A 635 -3.92 -19.35 1.05
CA PHE A 635 -3.98 -18.01 0.49
C PHE A 635 -5.17 -17.26 1.10
N VAL A 636 -4.89 -16.27 1.95
CA VAL A 636 -5.94 -15.42 2.52
C VAL A 636 -6.28 -14.35 1.49
N ASN A 637 -7.30 -14.61 0.67
CA ASN A 637 -7.79 -13.65 -0.31
C ASN A 637 -8.59 -12.54 0.39
N THR A 638 -7.96 -11.41 0.63
CA THR A 638 -8.54 -10.27 1.37
C THR A 638 -9.38 -9.34 0.50
N TRP A 639 -9.28 -9.47 -0.83
CA TRP A 639 -10.00 -8.63 -1.80
C TRP A 639 -11.52 -8.65 -1.65
N PRO A 640 -12.20 -9.82 -1.52
CA PRO A 640 -13.66 -9.90 -1.36
C PRO A 640 -14.16 -9.08 -0.16
N MET A 641 -13.45 -9.17 0.96
CA MET A 641 -13.79 -8.49 2.20
C MET A 641 -13.62 -6.98 2.08
N THR A 642 -12.52 -6.54 1.45
CA THR A 642 -12.23 -5.12 1.28
C THR A 642 -13.17 -4.42 0.29
N VAL A 643 -13.59 -5.11 -0.77
CA VAL A 643 -14.63 -4.61 -1.69
C VAL A 643 -15.99 -4.53 -1.00
N ALA A 644 -16.40 -5.60 -0.29
CA ALA A 644 -17.69 -5.63 0.40
C ALA A 644 -17.83 -4.49 1.43
N MET A 645 -16.73 -4.15 2.10
CA MET A 645 -16.69 -3.08 3.10
C MET A 645 -16.40 -1.69 2.51
N ALA A 646 -16.24 -1.56 1.18
CA ALA A 646 -15.82 -0.32 0.53
C ALA A 646 -14.61 0.33 1.23
N ASN A 647 -13.58 -0.48 1.48
CA ASN A 647 -12.44 -0.11 2.30
C ASN A 647 -11.78 1.19 1.80
N SER A 648 -11.65 2.20 2.68
CA SER A 648 -11.06 3.49 2.34
C SER A 648 -9.59 3.62 2.74
N GLU A 649 -9.10 2.74 3.62
CA GLU A 649 -7.78 2.87 4.25
C GLU A 649 -6.80 1.84 3.71
N GLY A 650 -5.54 2.22 3.57
CA GLY A 650 -4.49 1.25 3.22
C GLY A 650 -4.27 0.18 4.30
N HIS A 651 -4.70 0.47 5.53
CA HIS A 651 -4.77 -0.44 6.67
C HIS A 651 -6.24 -0.74 7.02
N PRO A 652 -6.80 -1.89 6.63
CA PRO A 652 -8.20 -2.21 6.87
C PRO A 652 -8.54 -2.24 8.36
N GLN A 653 -9.56 -1.47 8.77
CA GLN A 653 -9.98 -1.37 10.17
C GLN A 653 -10.63 -2.66 10.72
N PHE A 654 -11.01 -3.59 9.85
CA PHE A 654 -11.60 -4.90 10.14
C PHE A 654 -10.61 -6.05 9.91
N SER A 655 -9.30 -5.76 10.01
CA SER A 655 -8.22 -6.74 9.75
C SER A 655 -8.27 -7.98 10.66
N GLU A 656 -8.96 -7.91 11.80
CA GLU A 656 -9.25 -9.05 12.67
C GLU A 656 -10.14 -10.10 12.00
N MET A 657 -10.92 -9.72 10.98
CA MET A 657 -11.69 -10.69 10.19
C MET A 657 -10.77 -11.56 9.33
N PHE A 658 -9.60 -11.05 8.91
CA PHE A 658 -8.58 -11.87 8.25
C PHE A 658 -7.99 -12.87 9.25
N THR A 659 -7.75 -12.42 10.49
CA THR A 659 -7.30 -13.25 11.62
C THR A 659 -8.26 -14.41 11.89
N ASP A 660 -9.55 -14.12 12.03
CA ASP A 660 -10.60 -15.13 12.22
C ASP A 660 -10.62 -16.14 11.06
N LEU A 661 -10.52 -15.66 9.81
CA LEU A 661 -10.54 -16.51 8.61
C LEU A 661 -9.38 -17.50 8.56
N TYR A 662 -8.13 -17.06 8.75
CA TYR A 662 -7.01 -17.98 8.65
C TYR A 662 -6.93 -18.90 9.87
N PHE A 663 -7.15 -18.44 11.10
CA PHE A 663 -7.14 -19.35 12.25
C PHE A 663 -8.27 -20.38 12.16
N GLY A 664 -9.46 -19.97 11.73
CA GLY A 664 -10.58 -20.88 11.50
C GLY A 664 -10.32 -21.93 10.42
N SER A 665 -9.32 -21.71 9.55
CA SER A 665 -8.95 -22.62 8.47
C SER A 665 -7.69 -23.46 8.76
N VAL A 666 -6.71 -22.91 9.49
CA VAL A 666 -5.42 -23.58 9.75
C VAL A 666 -5.35 -24.29 11.10
N CYS A 667 -6.20 -23.93 12.05
CA CYS A 667 -6.21 -24.54 13.37
C CYS A 667 -7.03 -25.82 13.40
N GLN A 668 -6.56 -26.79 14.18
CA GLN A 668 -7.27 -28.05 14.42
C GLN A 668 -7.67 -28.77 13.12
N ARG A 669 -6.81 -28.69 12.09
CA ARG A 669 -7.00 -29.45 10.84
C ARG A 669 -6.84 -30.94 11.15
N VAL A 670 -7.73 -31.75 10.59
CA VAL A 670 -7.78 -33.22 10.73
C VAL A 670 -7.15 -33.87 9.51
#